data_AF-A0A3A9ZPF0-F1
#
_entry.id   AF-A0A3A9ZPF0-F1
#
_cell.length_a   1.000
_cell.length_b   1.000
_cell.length_c   1.000
_cell.angle_alpha   90.00
_cell.angle_beta   90.00
_cell.angle_gamma   90.00
#
_symmetry.space_group_name_H-M   'P 1'
#
loop_
_entity.id
_entity.type
_entity.pdbx_description
1 polymer ?
#
loop_
_entity_poly.entity_id
_entity_poly.type
_entity_poly.pdbx_seq_one_letter_code
_entity_poly.pdbx_strand_id
1 'polypeptide(L)'
;MTRTTTRPASDRPRARRRLRLPLRTSWVVYGTLLTVLLSVLLVEAYANSEFTPDHVRETGDQGRVPAGIRSGGPLIDTTGERPTSHRVPPRTIALTFDDGPDPVWTPQVLDVLRRHRAQATFFVIGSQVARHPDLTERIAAEGHELGVHTFSHPDATLLPAWRRRLEYTQTQRAIMNAAGVRTKLLRFPYSSTADAVDDDAWAAIREAGHLGYLTVVNDTDSQDWARPGVDAIVRNMTPPPGQGAVVLMHDAGGDRAQTVAALDRFIPAMIARGYTFTTVSDAVDQGRFEGDDESFPPIPGNQPISELERWRAGGVVVAVRIADLFLAALRVVFVLVGLLMLARTLLLLVLAPRLAWRRRRGYWGPPVTEPVSIIVPAYNEQAGIVDSVRSLANGDHRGIEVIVVDDGSTDGTADLVEGLGLRNVRVIRKPNGGKSSALNTGIAHASHEIIVMVDGDTVFERDSVRRLVQPFADPTVGAVAGNVKVANRRGPLGWWQHIEYVIGFNLDRRLYETLGCMPTVPGAIGAFRRRVLVAAGGMSDDTLAEDTDITMAVLRAGWRVVYEKRARAWTEAPASLTQLWRQRYRWSYGTMQAMWKHRRAVRERGASGRFGRVGLPMLALFGVVLPLLGPVLDVMALYGLFFLGTSDTAKAWLLMLAVQAVTAVVAFRLDRERLLPLLALPLQQFAYRQLMYLVLLRSTVTALTGTRLRWRKLKRAGDPADHHVPAGGDAMTAGGAAGDGRDRWFDTLRGLALARVITYHMFTVAWLSFAFPAMGVMFALGGSLMARSLDRAPGQAVYGRLRRLLPALWALGAVLIPVMIWHGWADRPAWPELLTWLFPVAQPPGNAWAADVTGVLWYLVAYLWFVLLSPTLLTLYRRWPLPTVLLPLAGVVLLQTAYPTLGGPVGSVVTDLATFGACWLAGFAHRDGALRRIPLAALVAAAAVCLGVGVGWTVTHPEGGYDLNDVPLAQAFYSLGFVLLLLRARPPMAWLARIRPLDRLVTWLSSRALTIYLWHNAAIAVCFGLGDRLDAWRVGQVGYLAVALVLIVLVVLAFGWIEDVSARRRPRLVGWRPAIPAATVRARRAPVPASTRQVRASTRT
;
A
#
# COMPACT_ATOMS: atom_id res chain seq x y z
N MET A 1 -16.04 -44.40 68.83
CA MET A 1 -15.09 -44.83 67.78
C MET A 1 -15.52 -44.19 66.46
N THR A 2 -14.99 -43.02 66.08
CA THR A 2 -13.74 -42.75 65.32
C THR A 2 -13.82 -42.98 63.80
N ARG A 3 -14.01 -41.85 63.09
CA ARG A 3 -13.30 -41.33 61.89
C ARG A 3 -12.96 -42.28 60.73
N THR A 4 -13.31 -41.83 59.51
CA THR A 4 -12.45 -41.41 58.36
C THR A 4 -13.20 -41.64 57.03
N THR A 5 -13.07 -40.95 55.89
CA THR A 5 -12.56 -39.64 55.44
C THR A 5 -13.08 -39.45 54.00
N THR A 6 -13.30 -38.21 53.62
CA THR A 6 -13.83 -37.72 52.33
C THR A 6 -12.82 -37.76 51.17
N ARG A 7 -13.31 -37.99 49.95
CA ARG A 7 -12.83 -37.35 48.70
C ARG A 7 -13.76 -37.66 47.51
N PRO A 8 -14.34 -36.66 46.80
CA PRO A 8 -14.87 -36.87 45.46
C PRO A 8 -13.83 -36.44 44.42
N ALA A 9 -13.52 -37.33 43.48
CA ALA A 9 -12.70 -37.03 42.32
C ALA A 9 -13.51 -36.17 41.33
N SER A 10 -13.03 -34.95 41.10
CA SER A 10 -13.50 -34.06 40.04
C SER A 10 -12.72 -34.32 38.75
N ASP A 11 -13.32 -35.04 37.80
CA ASP A 11 -12.82 -35.07 36.42
C ASP A 11 -13.84 -34.44 35.47
N ARG A 12 -13.72 -33.12 35.29
CA ARG A 12 -14.24 -32.46 34.08
C ARG A 12 -13.15 -32.56 33.01
N PRO A 13 -13.43 -33.08 31.80
CA PRO A 13 -12.44 -33.12 30.75
C PRO A 13 -12.06 -31.68 30.37
N ARG A 14 -10.77 -31.35 30.52
CA ARG A 14 -10.17 -30.12 30.00
C ARG A 14 -10.35 -30.10 28.48
N ALA A 15 -11.35 -29.37 28.01
CA ALA A 15 -11.48 -29.02 26.60
C ALA A 15 -10.21 -28.28 26.17
N ARG A 16 -9.34 -28.95 25.41
CA ARG A 16 -8.25 -28.33 24.67
C ARG A 16 -8.88 -27.30 23.74
N ARG A 17 -8.85 -26.01 24.12
CA ARG A 17 -9.09 -24.89 23.21
C ARG A 17 -7.97 -24.91 22.16
N ARG A 18 -8.16 -25.69 21.10
CA ARG A 18 -7.41 -25.50 19.86
C ARG A 18 -7.81 -24.11 19.35
N LEU A 19 -6.87 -23.17 19.39
CA LEU A 19 -6.95 -21.91 18.67
C LEU A 19 -7.06 -22.23 17.17
N ARG A 20 -8.29 -22.47 16.68
CA ARG A 20 -8.57 -22.46 15.26
C ARG A 20 -8.66 -20.98 14.86
N LEU A 21 -7.53 -20.42 14.44
CA LEU A 21 -7.55 -19.20 13.61
C LEU A 21 -8.30 -19.57 12.33
N PRO A 22 -9.47 -18.99 12.03
CA PRO A 22 -10.16 -19.27 10.79
C PRO A 22 -9.42 -18.53 9.68
N LEU A 23 -8.31 -19.10 9.21
CA LEU A 23 -7.72 -18.71 7.93
C LEU A 23 -8.76 -19.08 6.87
N ARG A 24 -9.58 -18.11 6.48
CA ARG A 24 -10.52 -18.30 5.37
C ARG A 24 -9.66 -18.63 4.16
N THR A 25 -9.82 -19.84 3.61
CA THR A 25 -9.05 -20.40 2.49
C THR A 25 -8.86 -19.40 1.33
N SER A 26 -9.84 -18.53 1.10
CA SER A 26 -9.75 -17.44 0.12
C SER A 26 -8.56 -16.48 0.33
N TRP A 27 -8.22 -16.11 1.57
CA TRP A 27 -7.09 -15.20 1.83
C TRP A 27 -5.74 -15.86 1.60
N VAL A 28 -5.64 -17.18 1.82
CA VAL A 28 -4.43 -17.94 1.50
C VAL A 28 -4.23 -17.97 -0.01
N VAL A 29 -5.28 -18.29 -0.78
CA VAL A 29 -5.22 -18.28 -2.25
C VAL A 29 -4.84 -16.90 -2.79
N TYR A 30 -5.49 -15.82 -2.32
CA TYR A 30 -5.15 -14.47 -2.75
C TYR A 30 -3.72 -14.07 -2.35
N GLY A 31 -3.29 -14.45 -1.14
CA GLY A 31 -1.92 -14.23 -0.68
C GLY A 31 -0.90 -14.93 -1.57
N THR A 32 -1.12 -16.21 -1.89
CA THR A 32 -0.24 -16.99 -2.77
C THR A 32 -0.19 -16.41 -4.17
N LEU A 33 -1.34 -16.07 -4.78
CA LEU A 33 -1.37 -15.45 -6.11
C LEU A 33 -0.64 -14.10 -6.14
N LEU A 34 -0.81 -13.28 -5.10
CA LEU A 34 -0.09 -12.01 -4.96
C LEU A 34 1.41 -12.24 -4.79
N THR A 35 1.83 -13.22 -3.98
CA THR A 35 3.25 -13.56 -3.82
C THR A 35 3.85 -14.02 -5.14
N VAL A 36 3.19 -14.91 -5.88
CA VAL A 36 3.66 -15.36 -7.20
C VAL A 36 3.77 -14.17 -8.16
N LEU A 37 2.74 -13.32 -8.24
CA LEU A 37 2.75 -12.11 -9.06
C LEU A 37 3.94 -11.21 -8.72
N LEU A 38 4.15 -10.91 -7.44
CA LEU A 38 5.24 -10.04 -6.99
C LEU A 38 6.61 -10.67 -7.23
N SER A 39 6.76 -11.98 -7.04
CA SER A 39 8.00 -12.70 -7.32
C SER A 39 8.36 -12.64 -8.81
N VAL A 40 7.39 -12.88 -9.70
CA VAL A 40 7.63 -12.81 -11.15
C VAL A 40 7.99 -11.39 -11.59
N LEU A 41 7.27 -10.38 -11.10
CA LEU A 41 7.59 -8.98 -11.39
C LEU A 41 8.94 -8.55 -10.80
N LEU A 42 9.37 -9.11 -9.67
CA LEU A 42 10.68 -8.81 -9.09
C LEU A 42 11.82 -9.43 -9.89
N VAL A 43 11.64 -10.66 -10.40
CA VAL A 43 12.61 -11.27 -11.34
C VAL A 43 12.73 -10.39 -12.58
N GLU A 44 11.60 -9.95 -13.13
CA GLU A 44 11.59 -9.06 -14.29
C GLU A 44 12.26 -7.70 -14.01
N ALA A 45 11.97 -7.11 -12.84
CA ALA A 45 12.61 -5.88 -12.41
C ALA A 45 14.13 -6.04 -12.28
N TYR A 46 14.59 -7.15 -11.70
CA TYR A 46 16.02 -7.47 -11.58
C TYR A 46 16.68 -7.71 -12.93
N ALA A 47 16.03 -8.42 -13.84
CA ALA A 47 16.55 -8.72 -15.18
C ALA A 47 16.56 -7.51 -16.13
N ASN A 48 15.92 -6.40 -15.75
CA ASN A 48 15.85 -5.17 -16.54
C ASN A 48 16.32 -3.94 -15.74
N SER A 49 16.96 -4.10 -14.58
CA SER A 49 17.15 -3.00 -13.63
C SER A 49 18.12 -1.91 -14.07
N GLU A 50 18.91 -2.09 -15.12
CA GLU A 50 19.81 -1.06 -15.63
C GLU A 50 20.04 -1.28 -17.12
N PHE A 51 19.41 -0.43 -17.93
CA PHE A 51 19.85 -0.13 -19.28
C PHE A 51 19.60 1.37 -19.50
N THR A 52 20.37 2.18 -18.76
CA THR A 52 20.48 3.62 -18.95
C THR A 52 21.86 3.93 -19.52
N PRO A 53 21.99 4.90 -20.44
CA PRO A 53 23.26 5.19 -21.12
C PRO A 53 24.35 5.58 -20.11
N ASP A 54 25.58 5.17 -20.44
CA ASP A 54 26.75 5.15 -19.57
C ASP A 54 26.96 6.45 -18.77
N HIS A 55 27.15 6.28 -17.46
CA HIS A 55 27.67 7.33 -16.61
C HIS A 55 29.19 7.40 -16.78
N VAL A 56 29.70 8.59 -17.11
CA VAL A 56 31.14 8.85 -17.05
C VAL A 56 31.54 8.88 -15.58
N ARG A 57 32.33 7.91 -15.16
CA ARG A 57 32.93 7.87 -13.82
C ARG A 57 34.32 8.49 -13.86
N GLU A 58 34.55 9.46 -12.97
CA GLU A 58 35.90 9.99 -12.72
C GLU A 58 36.65 9.06 -11.77
N THR A 59 37.95 8.85 -12.00
CA THR A 59 38.80 7.99 -11.18
C THR A 59 38.93 8.54 -9.75
N GLY A 60 38.58 7.72 -8.76
CA GLY A 60 38.71 8.06 -7.34
C GLY A 60 40.13 7.94 -6.77
N ASP A 61 40.26 7.87 -5.44
CA ASP A 61 41.53 7.61 -4.77
C ASP A 61 42.08 6.22 -5.14
N GLN A 62 43.40 6.11 -5.27
CA GLN A 62 44.11 4.89 -5.69
C GLN A 62 45.16 4.43 -4.66
N GLY A 63 45.15 5.00 -3.44
CA GLY A 63 46.16 4.74 -2.43
C GLY A 63 46.34 3.26 -2.03
N ARG A 64 45.32 2.42 -2.24
CA ARG A 64 45.34 0.97 -1.92
C ARG A 64 45.62 0.09 -3.15
N VAL A 65 45.71 0.68 -4.34
CA VAL A 65 45.94 -0.06 -5.60
C VAL A 65 47.45 -0.24 -5.83
N PRO A 66 47.96 -1.48 -5.90
CA PRO A 66 49.40 -1.73 -6.10
C PRO A 66 49.92 -1.09 -7.39
N ALA A 67 51.11 -0.49 -7.32
CA ALA A 67 51.72 0.18 -8.49
C ALA A 67 51.87 -0.76 -9.70
N GLY A 68 52.23 -2.03 -9.47
CA GLY A 68 52.35 -3.05 -10.53
C GLY A 68 51.02 -3.49 -11.18
N ILE A 69 49.88 -3.10 -10.61
CA ILE A 69 48.58 -3.24 -11.26
C ILE A 69 48.30 -1.99 -12.10
N ARG A 70 48.52 -0.79 -11.55
CA ARG A 70 48.27 0.47 -12.26
C ARG A 70 49.15 0.66 -13.50
N SER A 71 50.43 0.31 -13.42
CA SER A 71 51.34 0.29 -14.58
C SER A 71 51.39 -1.07 -15.29
N GLY A 72 50.49 -1.96 -14.90
CA GLY A 72 50.39 -3.35 -15.33
C GLY A 72 49.72 -3.55 -16.67
N GLY A 73 49.43 -4.81 -16.98
CA GLY A 73 48.67 -5.18 -18.18
C GLY A 73 47.15 -5.28 -17.94
N PRO A 74 46.36 -5.42 -19.02
CA PRO A 74 44.90 -5.40 -18.98
C PRO A 74 44.25 -6.63 -18.35
N LEU A 75 44.98 -7.73 -18.13
CA LEU A 75 44.47 -8.88 -17.37
C LEU A 75 45.00 -8.82 -15.95
N ILE A 76 44.12 -8.66 -14.96
CA ILE A 76 44.45 -8.56 -13.54
C ILE A 76 44.08 -9.87 -12.84
N ASP A 77 45.07 -10.53 -12.25
CA ASP A 77 44.91 -11.75 -11.47
C ASP A 77 45.12 -11.46 -9.97
N THR A 78 44.04 -11.59 -9.20
CA THR A 78 44.00 -11.47 -7.74
C THR A 78 43.62 -12.78 -7.04
N THR A 79 43.69 -13.91 -7.76
CA THR A 79 43.33 -15.24 -7.24
C THR A 79 44.40 -15.81 -6.30
N GLY A 80 45.65 -15.41 -6.48
CA GLY A 80 46.78 -15.77 -5.61
C GLY A 80 47.04 -14.79 -4.46
N GLU A 81 48.00 -15.12 -3.59
CA GLU A 81 48.39 -14.27 -2.45
C GLU A 81 48.97 -12.90 -2.87
N ARG A 82 49.59 -12.84 -4.06
CA ARG A 82 50.14 -11.61 -4.64
C ARG A 82 49.39 -11.26 -5.92
N PRO A 83 48.78 -10.07 -6.01
CA PRO A 83 48.17 -9.60 -7.24
C PRO A 83 49.21 -9.45 -8.36
N THR A 84 48.87 -9.94 -9.54
CA THR A 84 49.67 -9.80 -10.76
C THR A 84 48.84 -9.26 -11.90
N SER A 85 49.50 -8.75 -12.94
CA SER A 85 48.83 -8.31 -14.16
C SER A 85 49.63 -8.75 -15.39
N HIS A 86 48.94 -8.98 -16.51
CA HIS A 86 49.54 -9.55 -17.72
C HIS A 86 49.21 -8.73 -18.96
N ARG A 87 50.22 -8.58 -19.82
CA ARG A 87 50.13 -7.89 -21.11
C ARG A 87 49.98 -8.89 -22.26
N VAL A 88 49.36 -8.43 -23.33
CA VAL A 88 49.27 -9.16 -24.59
C VAL A 88 50.61 -9.08 -25.33
N PRO A 89 51.09 -10.17 -25.95
CA PRO A 89 52.35 -10.17 -26.70
C PRO A 89 52.39 -9.13 -27.84
N PRO A 90 53.60 -8.68 -28.25
CA PRO A 90 53.77 -7.76 -29.37
C PRO A 90 53.04 -8.25 -30.62
N ARG A 91 52.38 -7.33 -31.34
CA ARG A 91 51.60 -7.61 -32.56
C ARG A 91 50.43 -8.59 -32.40
N THR A 92 49.93 -8.80 -31.18
CA THR A 92 48.72 -9.59 -30.94
C THR A 92 47.56 -8.69 -30.50
N ILE A 93 46.37 -8.88 -31.08
CA ILE A 93 45.15 -8.13 -30.72
C ILE A 93 44.11 -9.11 -30.17
N ALA A 94 43.61 -8.81 -28.96
CA ALA A 94 42.42 -9.44 -28.40
C ALA A 94 41.23 -8.49 -28.54
N LEU A 95 40.33 -8.77 -29.48
CA LEU A 95 39.07 -8.03 -29.62
C LEU A 95 38.12 -8.45 -28.50
N THR A 96 37.58 -7.47 -27.78
CA THR A 96 36.62 -7.70 -26.70
C THR A 96 35.31 -6.96 -26.97
N PHE A 97 34.19 -7.64 -26.73
CA PHE A 97 32.84 -7.09 -26.93
C PHE A 97 32.05 -7.14 -25.62
N ASP A 98 31.55 -5.99 -25.20
CA ASP A 98 30.72 -5.85 -24.01
C ASP A 98 29.22 -5.66 -24.38
N ASP A 99 28.35 -5.90 -23.40
CA ASP A 99 26.89 -5.75 -23.39
C ASP A 99 26.01 -6.83 -24.07
N GLY A 100 26.55 -7.60 -25.01
CA GLY A 100 25.78 -8.61 -25.73
C GLY A 100 25.32 -9.81 -24.87
N PRO A 101 24.59 -10.77 -25.46
CA PRO A 101 24.20 -10.82 -26.87
C PRO A 101 22.95 -10.00 -27.21
N ASP A 102 23.01 -9.21 -28.27
CA ASP A 102 21.90 -8.50 -28.90
C ASP A 102 21.37 -9.27 -30.14
N PRO A 103 20.05 -9.40 -30.32
CA PRO A 103 19.47 -10.17 -31.42
C PRO A 103 19.69 -9.59 -32.83
N VAL A 104 20.09 -8.32 -32.94
CA VAL A 104 20.32 -7.63 -34.22
C VAL A 104 21.81 -7.48 -34.50
N TRP A 105 22.62 -7.08 -33.51
CA TRP A 105 24.00 -6.66 -33.71
C TRP A 105 25.04 -7.77 -33.50
N THR A 106 24.91 -8.58 -32.45
CA THR A 106 25.82 -9.71 -32.18
C THR A 106 25.95 -10.66 -33.39
N PRO A 107 24.86 -11.05 -34.10
CA PRO A 107 24.98 -11.87 -35.31
C PRO A 107 25.85 -11.23 -36.40
N GLN A 108 25.73 -9.91 -36.60
CA GLN A 108 26.48 -9.18 -37.63
C GLN A 108 27.95 -9.06 -37.27
N VAL A 109 28.27 -8.84 -35.98
CA VAL A 109 29.65 -8.87 -35.47
C VAL A 109 30.27 -10.24 -35.70
N LEU A 110 29.58 -11.32 -35.32
CA LEU A 110 30.03 -12.70 -35.56
C LEU A 110 30.26 -12.98 -37.05
N ASP A 111 29.38 -12.49 -37.93
CA ASP A 111 29.55 -12.66 -39.37
C ASP A 111 30.78 -11.92 -39.92
N VAL A 112 31.14 -10.74 -39.39
CA VAL A 112 32.39 -10.04 -39.73
C VAL A 112 33.61 -10.82 -39.24
N LEU A 113 33.60 -11.27 -37.98
CA LEU A 113 34.69 -12.04 -37.39
C LEU A 113 34.95 -13.32 -38.17
N ARG A 114 33.89 -14.05 -38.54
CA ARG A 114 33.97 -15.25 -39.36
C ARG A 114 34.55 -14.98 -40.75
N ARG A 115 34.13 -13.90 -41.42
CA ARG A 115 34.64 -13.50 -42.74
C ARG A 115 36.15 -13.30 -42.72
N HIS A 116 36.68 -12.69 -41.66
CA HIS A 116 38.11 -12.41 -41.51
C HIS A 116 38.88 -13.48 -40.73
N ARG A 117 38.22 -14.58 -40.32
CA ARG A 117 38.80 -15.66 -39.50
C ARG A 117 39.46 -15.14 -38.21
N ALA A 118 38.87 -14.12 -37.60
CA ALA A 118 39.34 -13.55 -36.35
C ALA A 118 38.57 -14.13 -35.15
N GLN A 119 39.27 -14.44 -34.08
CA GLN A 119 38.67 -14.79 -32.78
C GLN A 119 38.56 -13.54 -31.89
N ALA A 120 37.69 -13.62 -30.88
CA ALA A 120 37.35 -12.52 -29.98
C ALA A 120 36.82 -13.07 -28.65
N THR A 121 36.75 -12.21 -27.64
CA THR A 121 36.18 -12.52 -26.32
C THR A 121 34.94 -11.65 -26.06
N PHE A 122 33.81 -12.26 -25.71
CA PHE A 122 32.54 -11.57 -25.47
C PHE A 122 32.21 -11.55 -23.97
N PHE A 123 32.22 -10.36 -23.36
CA PHE A 123 31.76 -10.12 -22.00
C PHE A 123 30.25 -9.90 -22.02
N VAL A 124 29.52 -10.97 -21.73
CA VAL A 124 28.07 -11.00 -21.92
C VAL A 124 27.32 -10.64 -20.65
N ILE A 125 26.20 -9.92 -20.83
CA ILE A 125 25.25 -9.61 -19.75
C ILE A 125 24.36 -10.82 -19.51
N GLY A 126 24.31 -11.30 -18.26
CA GLY A 126 23.59 -12.53 -17.92
C GLY A 126 22.09 -12.54 -18.23
N SER A 127 21.43 -11.38 -18.11
CA SER A 127 20.01 -11.24 -18.50
C SER A 127 19.80 -11.35 -20.02
N GLN A 128 20.75 -10.89 -20.83
CA GLN A 128 20.71 -11.05 -22.30
C GLN A 128 20.99 -12.49 -22.71
N VAL A 129 21.95 -13.16 -22.06
CA VAL A 129 22.19 -14.60 -22.25
C VAL A 129 20.94 -15.43 -21.95
N ALA A 130 20.19 -15.08 -20.89
CA ALA A 130 18.95 -15.77 -20.55
C ALA A 130 17.84 -15.59 -21.61
N ARG A 131 17.83 -14.44 -22.30
CA ARG A 131 16.86 -14.12 -23.36
C ARG A 131 17.25 -14.71 -24.71
N HIS A 132 18.54 -14.69 -25.03
CA HIS A 132 19.12 -15.09 -26.31
C HIS A 132 20.19 -16.19 -26.16
N PRO A 133 19.86 -17.35 -25.54
CA PRO A 133 20.85 -18.39 -25.29
C PRO A 133 21.38 -19.02 -26.57
N ASP A 134 20.61 -19.00 -27.65
CA ASP A 134 21.00 -19.44 -28.99
C ASP A 134 22.18 -18.63 -29.55
N LEU A 135 22.22 -17.33 -29.27
CA LEU A 135 23.35 -16.48 -29.67
C LEU A 135 24.58 -16.74 -28.83
N THR A 136 24.44 -16.94 -27.52
CA THR A 136 25.57 -17.32 -26.66
C THR A 136 26.15 -18.69 -27.03
N GLU A 137 25.29 -19.65 -27.37
CA GLU A 137 25.71 -20.95 -27.90
C GLU A 137 26.48 -20.78 -29.21
N ARG A 138 25.99 -19.93 -30.13
CA ARG A 138 26.67 -19.60 -31.39
C ARG A 138 28.04 -18.95 -31.16
N ILE A 139 28.16 -17.98 -30.24
CA ILE A 139 29.44 -17.34 -29.89
C ILE A 139 30.48 -18.42 -29.51
N ALA A 140 30.12 -19.32 -28.58
CA ALA A 140 31.03 -20.38 -28.14
C ALA A 140 31.33 -21.41 -29.25
N ALA A 141 30.32 -21.80 -30.03
CA ALA A 141 30.46 -22.80 -31.10
C ALA A 141 31.36 -22.32 -32.26
N GLU A 142 31.44 -21.01 -32.50
CA GLU A 142 32.33 -20.40 -33.50
C GLU A 142 33.77 -20.21 -33.00
N GLY A 143 34.07 -20.65 -31.77
CA GLY A 143 35.42 -20.61 -31.19
C GLY A 143 35.77 -19.28 -30.54
N HIS A 144 34.78 -18.43 -30.23
CA HIS A 144 34.97 -17.22 -29.44
C HIS A 144 34.90 -17.54 -27.93
N GLU A 145 35.59 -16.73 -27.14
CA GLU A 145 35.61 -16.86 -25.69
C GLU A 145 34.47 -16.08 -25.04
N LEU A 146 33.92 -16.59 -23.94
CA LEU A 146 32.89 -15.91 -23.16
C LEU A 146 33.48 -15.38 -21.84
N GLY A 147 33.04 -14.20 -21.42
CA GLY A 147 33.35 -13.56 -20.14
C GLY A 147 32.08 -13.07 -19.44
N VAL A 148 32.17 -12.87 -18.13
CA VAL A 148 31.06 -12.35 -17.31
C VAL A 148 31.08 -10.82 -17.33
N HIS A 149 29.95 -10.19 -17.70
CA HIS A 149 29.76 -8.74 -17.63
C HIS A 149 28.59 -8.33 -16.71
N THR A 150 28.47 -9.02 -15.57
CA THR A 150 27.33 -8.92 -14.63
C THR A 150 25.97 -9.33 -15.22
N PHE A 151 24.95 -9.46 -14.38
CA PHE A 151 23.65 -9.98 -14.82
C PHE A 151 22.74 -8.88 -15.34
N SER A 152 22.78 -7.72 -14.71
CA SER A 152 21.88 -6.58 -14.96
C SER A 152 22.60 -5.27 -15.32
N HIS A 153 23.92 -5.31 -15.57
CA HIS A 153 24.77 -4.14 -15.90
C HIS A 153 24.89 -3.01 -14.83
N PRO A 154 24.92 -3.31 -13.51
CA PRO A 154 25.14 -2.29 -12.49
C PRO A 154 26.62 -1.87 -12.42
N ASP A 155 26.88 -0.66 -11.91
CA ASP A 155 28.21 -0.33 -11.39
C ASP A 155 28.46 -1.19 -10.13
N ALA A 156 29.39 -2.13 -10.24
CA ALA A 156 29.70 -3.09 -9.19
C ALA A 156 30.21 -2.43 -7.90
N THR A 157 30.83 -1.25 -7.96
CA THR A 157 31.38 -0.62 -6.75
C THR A 157 30.29 -0.03 -5.87
N LEU A 158 29.15 0.34 -6.45
CA LEU A 158 27.97 0.86 -5.72
C LEU A 158 27.16 -0.24 -5.04
N LEU A 159 27.45 -1.51 -5.35
CA LEU A 159 26.72 -2.65 -4.84
C LEU A 159 27.34 -3.22 -3.57
N PRO A 160 26.55 -3.75 -2.62
CA PRO A 160 27.08 -4.56 -1.54
C PRO A 160 27.60 -5.91 -2.06
N ALA A 161 28.61 -6.48 -1.40
CA ALA A 161 29.28 -7.73 -1.75
C ALA A 161 28.32 -8.89 -2.11
N TRP A 162 27.26 -9.09 -1.31
CA TRP A 162 26.30 -10.17 -1.57
C TRP A 162 25.55 -9.99 -2.91
N ARG A 163 25.28 -8.75 -3.33
CA ARG A 163 24.59 -8.44 -4.60
C ARG A 163 25.57 -8.52 -5.76
N ARG A 164 26.81 -8.02 -5.61
CA ARG A 164 27.91 -8.26 -6.57
C ARG A 164 28.08 -9.75 -6.88
N ARG A 165 28.21 -10.57 -5.84
CA ARG A 165 28.34 -12.03 -5.99
C ARG A 165 27.16 -12.65 -6.73
N LEU A 166 25.95 -12.13 -6.49
CA LEU A 166 24.75 -12.55 -7.20
C LEU A 166 24.89 -12.25 -8.70
N GLU A 167 25.27 -11.02 -9.09
CA GLU A 167 25.47 -10.64 -10.50
C GLU A 167 26.38 -11.62 -11.25
N TYR A 168 27.55 -11.93 -10.67
CA TYR A 168 28.53 -12.79 -11.36
C TYR A 168 28.04 -14.23 -11.41
N THR A 169 27.48 -14.73 -10.30
CA THR A 169 27.00 -16.10 -10.21
C THR A 169 25.81 -16.36 -11.14
N GLN A 170 24.87 -15.41 -11.26
CA GLN A 170 23.72 -15.57 -12.15
C GLN A 170 24.14 -15.52 -13.62
N THR A 171 25.08 -14.64 -13.97
CA THR A 171 25.65 -14.56 -15.33
C THR A 171 26.39 -15.83 -15.70
N GLN A 172 27.24 -16.33 -14.79
CA GLN A 172 27.95 -17.59 -14.98
C GLN A 172 26.98 -18.76 -15.19
N ARG A 173 25.86 -18.80 -14.44
CA ARG A 173 24.82 -19.82 -14.63
C ARG A 173 24.08 -19.67 -15.96
N ALA A 174 23.81 -18.45 -16.40
CA ALA A 174 23.20 -18.20 -17.71
C ALA A 174 24.12 -18.72 -18.83
N ILE A 175 25.42 -18.40 -18.79
CA ILE A 175 26.44 -18.89 -19.74
C ILE A 175 26.52 -20.42 -19.72
N MET A 176 26.61 -21.01 -18.53
CA MET A 176 26.64 -22.47 -18.35
C MET A 176 25.43 -23.14 -18.97
N ASN A 177 24.23 -22.59 -18.77
CA ASN A 177 23.02 -23.16 -19.33
C ASN A 177 22.96 -23.02 -20.86
N ALA A 178 23.29 -21.84 -21.38
CA ALA A 178 23.20 -21.52 -22.80
C ALA A 178 24.26 -22.28 -23.62
N ALA A 179 25.54 -22.07 -23.32
CA ALA A 179 26.65 -22.54 -24.13
C ALA A 179 27.33 -23.84 -23.61
N GLY A 180 26.93 -24.36 -22.44
CA GLY A 180 27.54 -25.58 -21.89
C GLY A 180 29.00 -25.39 -21.44
N VAL A 181 29.41 -24.15 -21.16
CA VAL A 181 30.77 -23.80 -20.75
C VAL A 181 30.78 -22.93 -19.48
N ARG A 182 31.91 -22.94 -18.77
CA ARG A 182 32.24 -22.03 -17.67
C ARG A 182 33.42 -21.16 -18.08
N THR A 183 33.44 -19.92 -17.62
CA THR A 183 34.55 -18.98 -17.85
C THR A 183 35.15 -18.54 -16.53
N LYS A 184 36.40 -18.08 -16.57
CA LYS A 184 37.04 -17.38 -15.45
C LYS A 184 37.15 -15.88 -15.70
N LEU A 185 36.84 -15.40 -16.91
CA LEU A 185 36.98 -14.00 -17.24
C LEU A 185 35.79 -13.19 -16.74
N LEU A 186 36.09 -12.03 -16.17
CA LEU A 186 35.11 -11.07 -15.72
C LEU A 186 35.56 -9.67 -16.12
N ARG A 187 34.64 -8.85 -16.62
CA ARG A 187 34.85 -7.41 -16.80
C ARG A 187 33.74 -6.67 -16.08
N PHE A 188 34.10 -5.69 -15.26
CA PHE A 188 33.10 -4.86 -14.59
C PHE A 188 32.53 -3.82 -15.56
N PRO A 189 31.21 -3.58 -15.54
CA PRO A 189 30.62 -2.41 -16.18
C PRO A 189 31.36 -1.13 -15.78
N TYR A 190 31.54 -0.21 -16.74
CA TYR A 190 32.24 1.06 -16.56
C TYR A 190 33.73 0.95 -16.16
N SER A 191 34.35 -0.24 -16.29
CA SER A 191 35.81 -0.37 -16.16
C SER A 191 36.50 0.00 -17.48
N SER A 192 37.66 0.64 -17.39
CA SER A 192 38.42 1.12 -18.55
C SER A 192 39.82 0.53 -18.60
N THR A 193 40.86 1.30 -18.25
CA THR A 193 42.26 0.91 -18.29
C THR A 193 42.78 0.53 -16.89
N ALA A 194 43.90 -0.19 -16.83
CA ALA A 194 44.46 -0.65 -15.55
C ALA A 194 44.88 0.51 -14.62
N ASP A 195 45.29 1.65 -15.18
CA ASP A 195 45.62 2.88 -14.46
C ASP A 195 44.39 3.66 -13.98
N ALA A 196 43.19 3.32 -14.44
CA ALA A 196 41.93 3.89 -13.98
C ALA A 196 41.28 3.12 -12.81
N VAL A 197 41.89 2.03 -12.35
CA VAL A 197 41.41 1.27 -11.19
C VAL A 197 41.61 2.10 -9.91
N ASP A 198 40.51 2.44 -9.25
CA ASP A 198 40.47 3.13 -7.96
C ASP A 198 40.31 2.15 -6.77
N ASP A 199 40.37 2.66 -5.54
CA ASP A 199 40.30 1.87 -4.31
C ASP A 199 39.00 1.07 -4.16
N ASP A 200 37.90 1.61 -4.69
CA ASP A 200 36.58 0.97 -4.65
C ASP A 200 36.47 -0.15 -5.69
N ALA A 201 36.91 0.11 -6.92
CA ALA A 201 37.04 -0.90 -7.96
C ALA A 201 38.02 -2.00 -7.53
N TRP A 202 39.13 -1.65 -6.89
CA TRP A 202 40.12 -2.59 -6.39
C TRP A 202 39.54 -3.56 -5.34
N ALA A 203 38.69 -3.06 -4.43
CA ALA A 203 37.99 -3.91 -3.48
C ALA A 203 37.08 -4.93 -4.20
N ALA A 204 36.36 -4.51 -5.25
CA ALA A 204 35.52 -5.40 -6.05
C ALA A 204 36.34 -6.43 -6.86
N ILE A 205 37.48 -6.03 -7.44
CA ILE A 205 38.42 -6.89 -8.17
C ILE A 205 38.99 -7.97 -7.25
N ARG A 206 39.40 -7.62 -6.03
CA ARG A 206 39.88 -8.61 -5.04
C ARG A 206 38.81 -9.59 -4.62
N GLU A 207 37.58 -9.12 -4.42
CA GLU A 207 36.45 -10.00 -4.10
C GLU A 207 36.19 -11.00 -5.24
N ALA A 208 36.21 -10.55 -6.50
CA ALA A 208 36.08 -11.42 -7.66
C ALA A 208 37.23 -12.43 -7.78
N GLY A 209 38.46 -12.03 -7.49
CA GLY A 209 39.63 -12.92 -7.43
C GLY A 209 39.48 -14.03 -6.39
N HIS A 210 38.97 -13.73 -5.19
CA HIS A 210 38.67 -14.75 -4.18
C HIS A 210 37.59 -15.75 -4.62
N LEU A 211 36.80 -15.42 -5.63
CA LEU A 211 35.81 -16.31 -6.25
C LEU A 211 36.37 -17.06 -7.47
N GLY A 212 37.63 -16.82 -7.84
CA GLY A 212 38.33 -17.47 -8.94
C GLY A 212 38.17 -16.77 -10.30
N TYR A 213 37.68 -15.52 -10.33
CA TYR A 213 37.60 -14.74 -11.57
C TYR A 213 38.89 -13.95 -11.80
N LEU A 214 39.26 -13.82 -13.08
CA LEU A 214 40.30 -12.93 -13.58
C LEU A 214 39.63 -11.69 -14.14
N THR A 215 40.08 -10.50 -13.71
CA THR A 215 39.46 -9.25 -14.19
C THR A 215 40.15 -8.77 -15.45
N VAL A 216 39.36 -8.50 -16.50
CA VAL A 216 39.86 -7.99 -17.78
C VAL A 216 39.43 -6.54 -17.96
N VAL A 217 40.41 -5.66 -18.11
CA VAL A 217 40.25 -4.25 -18.48
C VAL A 217 40.73 -4.08 -19.94
N ASN A 218 40.93 -2.86 -20.45
CA ASN A 218 41.38 -2.63 -21.83
C ASN A 218 42.66 -1.80 -21.94
N ASP A 219 43.38 -1.92 -23.06
CA ASP A 219 44.47 -1.01 -23.43
C ASP A 219 43.94 0.14 -24.30
N THR A 220 43.01 -0.18 -25.21
CA THR A 220 42.40 0.80 -26.12
C THR A 220 40.87 0.69 -26.07
N ASP A 221 40.20 1.82 -25.96
CA ASP A 221 38.73 1.93 -26.04
C ASP A 221 38.33 2.51 -27.40
N SER A 222 37.52 1.78 -28.16
CA SER A 222 37.05 2.22 -29.47
C SER A 222 36.10 3.42 -29.40
N GLN A 223 35.47 3.66 -28.24
CA GLN A 223 34.39 4.63 -28.01
C GLN A 223 33.21 4.48 -28.99
N ASP A 224 33.01 3.27 -29.50
CA ASP A 224 31.97 2.97 -30.49
C ASP A 224 30.56 3.20 -29.93
N TRP A 225 30.36 3.01 -28.62
CA TRP A 225 29.13 3.31 -27.90
C TRP A 225 28.64 4.75 -28.15
N ALA A 226 29.56 5.73 -28.20
CA ALA A 226 29.27 7.14 -28.46
C ALA A 226 28.96 7.47 -29.94
N ARG A 227 29.17 6.51 -30.84
CA ARG A 227 28.97 6.61 -32.30
C ARG A 227 29.74 7.78 -32.96
N PRO A 228 31.07 7.91 -32.73
CA PRO A 228 31.88 9.03 -33.22
C PRO A 228 32.18 8.99 -34.73
N GLY A 229 31.75 7.96 -35.44
CA GLY A 229 32.04 7.70 -36.85
C GLY A 229 33.10 6.62 -37.06
N VAL A 230 33.00 5.89 -38.18
CA VAL A 230 33.84 4.71 -38.47
C VAL A 230 35.34 5.02 -38.44
N ASP A 231 35.77 6.14 -39.00
CA ASP A 231 37.19 6.53 -38.99
C ASP A 231 37.73 6.79 -37.59
N ALA A 232 36.92 7.37 -36.70
CA ALA A 232 37.32 7.61 -35.32
C ALA A 232 37.45 6.30 -34.56
N ILE A 233 36.48 5.39 -34.72
CA ILE A 233 36.49 4.05 -34.12
C ILE A 233 37.76 3.29 -34.54
N VAL A 234 38.05 3.22 -35.85
CA VAL A 234 39.25 2.53 -36.37
C VAL A 234 40.55 3.13 -35.81
N ARG A 235 40.64 4.46 -35.69
CA ARG A 235 41.81 5.12 -35.10
C ARG A 235 41.96 4.76 -33.63
N ASN A 236 40.88 4.83 -32.86
CA ASN A 236 40.87 4.56 -31.42
C ASN A 236 41.24 3.09 -31.12
N MET A 237 40.83 2.15 -31.97
CA MET A 237 41.18 0.73 -31.87
C MET A 237 42.64 0.42 -32.21
N THR A 238 43.35 1.31 -32.90
CA THR A 238 44.69 1.01 -33.42
C THR A 238 45.73 1.18 -32.31
N PRO A 239 46.40 0.10 -31.85
CA PRO A 239 47.43 0.22 -30.82
C PRO A 239 48.70 0.90 -31.38
N PRO A 240 49.60 1.39 -30.50
CA PRO A 240 50.91 1.87 -30.90
C PRO A 240 51.68 0.82 -31.73
N PRO A 241 52.51 1.24 -32.72
CA PRO A 241 53.20 0.31 -33.62
C PRO A 241 54.00 -0.77 -32.88
N GLY A 242 53.73 -2.04 -33.19
CA GLY A 242 54.42 -3.20 -32.64
C GLY A 242 53.91 -3.68 -31.27
N GLN A 243 53.09 -2.89 -30.56
CA GLN A 243 52.50 -3.33 -29.28
C GLN A 243 51.26 -4.18 -29.51
N GLY A 244 51.05 -5.17 -28.64
CA GLY A 244 49.76 -5.87 -28.55
C GLY A 244 48.75 -5.08 -27.72
N ALA A 245 47.46 -5.40 -27.85
CA ALA A 245 46.40 -4.71 -27.11
C ALA A 245 45.14 -5.55 -26.91
N VAL A 246 44.49 -5.35 -25.77
CA VAL A 246 43.07 -5.68 -25.55
C VAL A 246 42.22 -4.48 -25.99
N VAL A 247 41.40 -4.68 -27.03
CA VAL A 247 40.58 -3.63 -27.64
C VAL A 247 39.14 -3.76 -27.17
N LEU A 248 38.58 -2.72 -26.55
CA LEU A 248 37.18 -2.67 -26.10
C LEU A 248 36.24 -2.17 -27.21
N MET A 249 35.17 -2.92 -27.44
CA MET A 249 34.05 -2.61 -28.32
C MET A 249 32.73 -3.08 -27.71
N HIS A 250 31.60 -2.71 -28.32
CA HIS A 250 30.27 -3.09 -27.83
C HIS A 250 29.46 -3.78 -28.94
N ASP A 251 28.80 -4.90 -28.61
CA ASP A 251 27.90 -5.59 -29.53
C ASP A 251 26.41 -5.42 -29.16
N ALA A 252 26.09 -4.59 -28.16
CA ALA A 252 24.74 -4.11 -27.84
C ALA A 252 24.73 -2.60 -27.51
N GLY A 253 23.84 -2.12 -26.62
CA GLY A 253 23.88 -0.70 -26.20
C GLY A 253 23.29 0.31 -27.19
N GLY A 254 22.45 -0.14 -28.14
CA GLY A 254 21.82 0.71 -29.16
C GLY A 254 22.31 0.37 -30.58
N ASP A 255 22.27 1.35 -31.49
CA ASP A 255 22.68 1.14 -32.89
C ASP A 255 24.20 0.95 -33.02
N ARG A 256 24.62 -0.25 -33.49
CA ARG A 256 26.02 -0.66 -33.67
C ARG A 256 26.48 -0.72 -35.14
N ALA A 257 25.78 -0.08 -36.07
CA ALA A 257 26.16 -0.10 -37.49
C ALA A 257 27.61 0.40 -37.74
N GLN A 258 28.05 1.42 -37.00
CA GLN A 258 29.42 1.95 -37.11
C GLN A 258 30.48 0.97 -36.57
N THR A 259 30.16 0.23 -35.50
CA THR A 259 31.01 -0.83 -34.93
C THR A 259 31.26 -1.92 -35.97
N VAL A 260 30.19 -2.44 -36.59
CA VAL A 260 30.26 -3.48 -37.62
C VAL A 260 31.10 -3.02 -38.82
N ALA A 261 30.88 -1.79 -39.30
CA ALA A 261 31.66 -1.23 -40.41
C ALA A 261 33.13 -0.97 -40.07
N ALA A 262 33.42 -0.55 -38.82
CA ALA A 262 34.79 -0.36 -38.35
C ALA A 262 35.56 -1.68 -38.26
N LEU A 263 34.95 -2.74 -37.75
CA LEU A 263 35.54 -4.08 -37.71
C LEU A 263 35.93 -4.58 -39.10
N ASP A 264 35.02 -4.42 -40.08
CA ASP A 264 35.23 -4.91 -41.45
C ASP A 264 36.40 -4.20 -42.16
N ARG A 265 36.80 -3.02 -41.67
CA ARG A 265 37.97 -2.28 -42.15
C ARG A 265 39.22 -2.51 -41.29
N PHE A 266 39.06 -2.58 -39.98
CA PHE A 266 40.15 -2.67 -39.02
C PHE A 266 40.89 -4.00 -39.11
N ILE A 267 40.17 -5.12 -39.16
CA ILE A 267 40.77 -6.46 -39.11
C ILE A 267 41.71 -6.68 -40.32
N PRO A 268 41.30 -6.46 -41.58
CA PRO A 268 42.21 -6.59 -42.73
C PRO A 268 43.42 -5.65 -42.66
N ALA A 269 43.21 -4.42 -42.19
CA ALA A 269 44.29 -3.42 -42.10
C ALA A 269 45.37 -3.82 -41.09
N MET A 270 44.98 -4.44 -39.96
CA MET A 270 45.93 -4.91 -38.95
C MET A 270 46.60 -6.22 -39.36
N ILE A 271 45.88 -7.15 -40.01
CA ILE A 271 46.48 -8.35 -40.61
C ILE A 271 47.57 -7.94 -41.63
N ALA A 272 47.29 -6.95 -42.48
CA ALA A 272 48.28 -6.43 -43.44
C ALA A 272 49.51 -5.80 -42.77
N ARG A 273 49.39 -5.36 -41.51
CA ARG A 273 50.50 -4.84 -40.67
C ARG A 273 51.20 -5.93 -39.85
N GLY A 274 50.83 -7.20 -40.06
CA GLY A 274 51.43 -8.35 -39.40
C GLY A 274 50.91 -8.62 -37.99
N TYR A 275 49.70 -8.18 -37.66
CA TYR A 275 49.05 -8.49 -36.39
C TYR A 275 48.22 -9.77 -36.46
N THR A 276 48.14 -10.49 -35.34
CA THR A 276 47.29 -11.67 -35.14
C THR A 276 46.09 -11.33 -34.26
N PHE A 277 44.97 -12.04 -34.46
CA PHE A 277 43.75 -11.89 -33.67
C PHE A 277 43.48 -13.17 -32.89
N THR A 278 43.29 -13.05 -31.57
CA THR A 278 43.09 -14.19 -30.67
C THR A 278 42.17 -13.81 -29.50
N THR A 279 41.83 -14.77 -28.64
CA THR A 279 41.06 -14.53 -27.40
C THR A 279 41.95 -13.95 -26.29
N VAL A 280 41.36 -13.38 -25.24
CA VAL A 280 42.11 -12.78 -24.12
C VAL A 280 42.98 -13.81 -23.41
N SER A 281 42.44 -15.00 -23.12
CA SER A 281 43.20 -16.06 -22.43
C SER A 281 44.33 -16.59 -23.31
N ASP A 282 44.08 -16.85 -24.59
CA ASP A 282 45.10 -17.35 -25.52
C ASP A 282 46.21 -16.31 -25.76
N ALA A 283 45.86 -15.03 -25.84
CA ALA A 283 46.84 -13.94 -25.96
C ALA A 283 47.82 -13.93 -24.78
N VAL A 284 47.30 -14.00 -23.55
CA VAL A 284 48.14 -13.96 -22.36
C VAL A 284 48.97 -15.22 -22.20
N ASP A 285 48.40 -16.39 -22.48
CA ASP A 285 49.15 -17.65 -22.43
C ASP A 285 50.29 -17.66 -23.46
N GLN A 286 50.08 -17.19 -24.69
CA GLN A 286 51.15 -17.03 -25.68
C GLN A 286 52.29 -16.12 -25.18
N GLY A 287 51.94 -15.01 -24.52
CA GLY A 287 52.93 -14.08 -23.97
C GLY A 287 53.70 -14.65 -22.78
N ARG A 288 53.11 -15.60 -22.04
CA ARG A 288 53.76 -16.33 -20.94
C ARG A 288 54.70 -17.43 -21.42
N PHE A 289 54.45 -18.03 -22.60
CA PHE A 289 55.36 -19.00 -23.21
C PHE A 289 56.60 -18.36 -23.86
N GLU A 290 56.54 -17.07 -24.22
CA GLU A 290 57.68 -16.33 -24.79
C GLU A 290 58.63 -15.75 -23.72
N GLY A 291 58.20 -15.67 -22.45
CA GLY A 291 59.05 -15.34 -21.30
C GLY A 291 59.34 -16.58 -20.47
N ASP A 292 60.54 -16.73 -19.90
CA ASP A 292 61.01 -17.93 -19.17
C ASP A 292 60.27 -18.24 -17.83
N ASP A 293 58.94 -18.14 -17.78
CA ASP A 293 58.12 -18.31 -16.57
C ASP A 293 57.13 -19.48 -16.70
N GLU A 294 57.67 -20.70 -16.88
CA GLU A 294 56.91 -21.99 -16.95
C GLU A 294 56.19 -22.36 -15.62
N SER A 295 56.24 -21.49 -14.60
CA SER A 295 55.83 -21.80 -13.23
C SER A 295 54.32 -21.72 -12.97
N PHE A 296 53.51 -21.24 -13.93
CA PHE A 296 52.06 -21.06 -13.78
C PHE A 296 51.23 -21.87 -14.80
N PRO A 297 50.12 -22.50 -14.38
CA PRO A 297 49.23 -23.20 -15.30
C PRO A 297 48.58 -22.22 -16.31
N PRO A 298 48.31 -22.66 -17.55
CA PRO A 298 47.66 -21.84 -18.58
C PRO A 298 46.29 -21.35 -18.10
N ILE A 299 45.91 -20.14 -18.52
CA ILE A 299 44.61 -19.55 -18.20
C ILE A 299 43.56 -20.26 -19.06
N PRO A 300 42.70 -21.10 -18.47
CA PRO A 300 41.73 -21.81 -19.26
C PRO A 300 40.63 -20.84 -19.73
N GLY A 301 40.39 -20.78 -21.04
CA GLY A 301 39.25 -20.09 -21.63
C GLY A 301 37.92 -20.81 -21.34
N ASN A 302 37.10 -21.04 -22.36
CA ASN A 302 35.82 -21.73 -22.19
C ASN A 302 36.01 -23.18 -21.73
N GLN A 303 35.63 -23.48 -20.48
CA GLN A 303 35.72 -24.83 -19.91
C GLN A 303 34.40 -25.60 -20.08
N PRO A 304 34.38 -26.80 -20.66
CA PRO A 304 33.16 -27.58 -20.78
C PRO A 304 32.63 -28.00 -19.40
N ILE A 305 31.30 -28.07 -19.26
CA ILE A 305 30.64 -28.52 -18.02
C ILE A 305 29.87 -29.81 -18.23
N SER A 306 29.51 -30.49 -17.14
CA SER A 306 28.62 -31.66 -17.20
C SER A 306 27.16 -31.27 -17.50
N GLU A 307 26.39 -32.18 -18.10
CA GLU A 307 24.94 -31.99 -18.34
C GLU A 307 24.16 -31.72 -17.04
N LEU A 308 24.58 -32.31 -15.91
CA LEU A 308 23.98 -32.05 -14.60
C LEU A 308 24.20 -30.59 -14.15
N GLU A 309 25.40 -30.05 -14.37
CA GLU A 309 25.70 -28.65 -14.08
C GLU A 309 24.92 -27.71 -15.00
N ARG A 310 24.82 -28.05 -16.29
CA ARG A 310 24.02 -27.30 -17.28
C ARG A 310 22.54 -27.23 -16.88
N TRP A 311 21.97 -28.35 -16.44
CA TRP A 311 20.59 -28.41 -15.97
C TRP A 311 20.38 -27.60 -14.67
N ARG A 312 21.28 -27.75 -13.69
CA ARG A 312 21.22 -26.97 -12.43
C ARG A 312 21.32 -25.46 -12.66
N ALA A 313 22.06 -25.04 -13.68
CA ALA A 313 22.22 -23.64 -14.05
C ALA A 313 20.96 -23.05 -14.74
N GLY A 314 20.13 -23.90 -15.36
CA GLY A 314 18.96 -23.48 -16.15
C GLY A 314 17.82 -22.82 -15.38
N GLY A 315 17.79 -22.92 -14.05
CA GLY A 315 16.73 -22.29 -13.24
C GLY A 315 16.64 -20.77 -13.44
N VAL A 316 17.77 -20.10 -13.68
CA VAL A 316 17.85 -18.65 -13.92
C VAL A 316 17.21 -18.28 -15.25
N VAL A 317 17.58 -19.01 -16.30
CA VAL A 317 17.07 -18.81 -17.67
C VAL A 317 15.56 -19.06 -17.72
N VAL A 318 15.08 -20.12 -17.08
CA VAL A 318 13.64 -20.41 -16.97
C VAL A 318 12.90 -19.31 -16.22
N ALA A 319 13.47 -18.81 -15.11
CA ALA A 319 12.85 -17.75 -14.32
C ALA A 319 12.69 -16.44 -15.12
N VAL A 320 13.75 -16.00 -15.82
CA VAL A 320 13.70 -14.81 -16.68
C VAL A 320 12.69 -14.98 -17.80
N ARG A 321 12.69 -16.13 -18.51
CA ARG A 321 11.74 -16.38 -19.60
C ARG A 321 10.27 -16.40 -19.14
N ILE A 322 9.99 -16.99 -17.97
CA ILE A 322 8.65 -16.95 -17.37
C ILE A 322 8.26 -15.50 -17.05
N ALA A 323 9.20 -14.71 -16.54
CA ALA A 323 8.99 -13.30 -16.21
C ALA A 323 8.72 -12.45 -17.45
N ASP A 324 9.53 -12.57 -18.50
CA ASP A 324 9.34 -11.87 -19.78
C ASP A 324 7.99 -12.25 -20.41
N LEU A 325 7.64 -13.55 -20.46
CA LEU A 325 6.36 -14.02 -21.00
C LEU A 325 5.18 -13.49 -20.20
N PHE A 326 5.29 -13.49 -18.87
CA PHE A 326 4.27 -12.96 -17.98
C PHE A 326 4.08 -11.46 -18.19
N LEU A 327 5.17 -10.69 -18.28
CA LEU A 327 5.10 -9.26 -18.54
C LEU A 327 4.52 -8.98 -19.93
N ALA A 328 4.90 -9.74 -20.95
CA ALA A 328 4.32 -9.64 -22.30
C ALA A 328 2.81 -9.91 -22.29
N ALA A 329 2.36 -10.96 -21.61
CA ALA A 329 0.94 -11.25 -21.44
C ALA A 329 0.21 -10.10 -20.71
N LEU A 330 0.83 -9.54 -19.66
CA LEU A 330 0.26 -8.42 -18.91
C LEU A 330 0.17 -7.14 -19.76
N ARG A 331 1.16 -6.88 -20.63
CA ARG A 331 1.13 -5.79 -21.63
C ARG A 331 0.00 -5.98 -22.63
N VAL A 332 -0.21 -7.19 -23.15
CA VAL A 332 -1.35 -7.50 -24.04
C VAL A 332 -2.68 -7.24 -23.32
N VAL A 333 -2.85 -7.74 -22.10
CA VAL A 333 -4.07 -7.50 -21.31
C VAL A 333 -4.25 -6.01 -21.02
N PHE A 334 -3.17 -5.28 -20.70
CA PHE A 334 -3.20 -3.84 -20.51
C PHE A 334 -3.73 -3.10 -21.75
N VAL A 335 -3.21 -3.41 -22.94
CA VAL A 335 -3.69 -2.84 -24.20
C VAL A 335 -5.16 -3.18 -24.45
N LEU A 336 -5.55 -4.44 -24.27
CA LEU A 336 -6.95 -4.88 -24.44
C LEU A 336 -7.90 -4.15 -23.48
N VAL A 337 -7.53 -4.00 -22.21
CA VAL A 337 -8.31 -3.26 -21.21
C VAL A 337 -8.41 -1.79 -21.60
N GLY A 338 -7.31 -1.17 -22.03
CA GLY A 338 -7.29 0.22 -22.51
C GLY A 338 -8.23 0.43 -23.70
N LEU A 339 -8.18 -0.45 -24.70
CA LEU A 339 -9.08 -0.44 -25.86
C LEU A 339 -10.54 -0.62 -25.45
N LEU A 340 -10.84 -1.55 -24.54
CA LEU A 340 -12.21 -1.75 -24.03
C LEU A 340 -12.72 -0.54 -23.25
N MET A 341 -11.88 0.12 -22.46
CA MET A 341 -12.23 1.36 -21.77
C MET A 341 -12.52 2.49 -22.74
N LEU A 342 -11.69 2.66 -23.77
CA LEU A 342 -11.91 3.65 -24.83
C LEU A 342 -13.19 3.36 -25.60
N ALA A 343 -13.44 2.11 -25.98
CA ALA A 343 -14.66 1.69 -26.65
C ALA A 343 -15.91 1.96 -25.79
N ARG A 344 -15.89 1.59 -24.50
CA ARG A 344 -16.99 1.91 -23.57
C ARG A 344 -17.22 3.41 -23.46
N THR A 345 -16.14 4.18 -23.34
CA THR A 345 -16.20 5.64 -23.21
C THR A 345 -16.81 6.26 -24.47
N LEU A 346 -16.37 5.84 -25.65
CA LEU A 346 -16.92 6.28 -26.93
C LEU A 346 -18.41 5.95 -27.03
N LEU A 347 -18.83 4.73 -26.67
CA LEU A 347 -20.25 4.34 -26.65
C LEU A 347 -21.07 5.26 -25.74
N LEU A 348 -20.57 5.56 -24.53
CA LEU A 348 -21.24 6.45 -23.59
C LEU A 348 -21.32 7.88 -24.12
N LEU A 349 -20.23 8.42 -24.66
CA LEU A 349 -20.16 9.79 -25.18
C LEU A 349 -20.93 9.99 -26.48
N VAL A 350 -21.12 8.95 -27.28
CA VAL A 350 -21.87 9.04 -28.55
C VAL A 350 -23.37 8.76 -28.33
N LEU A 351 -23.71 7.66 -27.66
CA LEU A 351 -25.11 7.19 -27.60
C LEU A 351 -25.93 7.91 -26.51
N ALA A 352 -25.35 8.20 -25.34
CA ALA A 352 -26.11 8.83 -24.26
C ALA A 352 -26.54 10.29 -24.60
N PRO A 353 -25.70 11.15 -25.23
CA PRO A 353 -26.13 12.47 -25.68
C PRO A 353 -27.12 12.41 -26.85
N ARG A 354 -26.98 11.47 -27.78
CA ARG A 354 -27.94 11.28 -28.89
C ARG A 354 -29.36 11.01 -28.36
N LEU A 355 -29.49 10.13 -27.37
CA LEU A 355 -30.78 9.91 -26.70
C LEU A 355 -31.26 11.14 -25.96
N ALA A 356 -30.36 11.80 -25.21
CA ALA A 356 -30.70 13.02 -24.47
C ALA A 356 -31.20 14.13 -25.40
N TRP A 357 -30.69 14.21 -26.64
CA TRP A 357 -31.13 15.13 -27.69
C TRP A 357 -32.47 14.72 -28.30
N ARG A 358 -32.64 13.46 -28.74
CA ARG A 358 -33.92 12.95 -29.29
C ARG A 358 -35.08 13.14 -28.32
N ARG A 359 -34.85 12.92 -27.03
CA ARG A 359 -35.84 13.08 -25.94
C ARG A 359 -35.99 14.51 -25.44
N ARG A 360 -35.29 15.52 -25.97
CA ARG A 360 -35.55 16.95 -25.61
C ARG A 360 -36.99 17.35 -25.91
N ARG A 361 -37.63 16.71 -26.89
CA ARG A 361 -39.03 16.92 -27.27
C ARG A 361 -40.04 16.41 -26.22
N GLY A 362 -39.63 15.54 -25.28
CA GLY A 362 -40.35 15.26 -24.03
C GLY A 362 -41.77 14.70 -24.12
N TYR A 363 -42.25 14.34 -25.30
CA TYR A 363 -43.62 13.88 -25.52
C TYR A 363 -43.68 12.35 -25.56
N TRP A 364 -44.47 11.77 -24.66
CA TRP A 364 -44.75 10.34 -24.57
C TRP A 364 -46.13 9.95 -25.11
N GLY A 365 -46.95 10.95 -25.47
CA GLY A 365 -48.37 10.79 -25.73
C GLY A 365 -49.22 11.67 -24.79
N PRO A 366 -50.55 11.45 -24.78
CA PRO A 366 -51.46 12.10 -23.85
C PRO A 366 -51.05 11.91 -22.38
N PRO A 367 -51.42 12.82 -21.47
CA PRO A 367 -51.18 12.66 -20.04
C PRO A 367 -51.79 11.36 -19.49
N VAL A 368 -50.97 10.57 -18.79
CA VAL A 368 -51.45 9.38 -18.07
C VAL A 368 -52.04 9.87 -16.75
N THR A 369 -53.35 9.70 -16.55
CA THR A 369 -54.10 10.17 -15.37
C THR A 369 -54.71 9.03 -14.56
N GLU A 370 -54.51 7.79 -15.00
CA GLU A 370 -54.97 6.59 -14.35
C GLU A 370 -54.40 6.49 -12.93
N PRO A 371 -55.19 6.00 -11.96
CA PRO A 371 -54.74 5.83 -10.58
C PRO A 371 -53.63 4.77 -10.49
N VAL A 372 -52.82 4.86 -9.43
CA VAL A 372 -51.62 4.02 -9.24
C VAL A 372 -51.53 3.43 -7.85
N SER A 373 -50.97 2.23 -7.75
CA SER A 373 -50.66 1.57 -6.48
C SER A 373 -49.15 1.61 -6.23
N ILE A 374 -48.74 2.25 -5.13
CA ILE A 374 -47.34 2.34 -4.69
C ILE A 374 -47.11 1.30 -3.60
N ILE A 375 -46.15 0.40 -3.80
CA ILE A 375 -45.81 -0.67 -2.86
C ILE A 375 -44.51 -0.32 -2.15
N VAL A 376 -44.56 -0.30 -0.82
CA VAL A 376 -43.43 -0.01 0.07
C VAL A 376 -43.14 -1.24 0.95
N PRO A 377 -42.14 -2.07 0.64
CA PRO A 377 -41.72 -3.14 1.53
C PRO A 377 -40.95 -2.55 2.71
N ALA A 378 -41.33 -2.93 3.93
CA ALA A 378 -40.76 -2.40 5.16
C ALA A 378 -40.32 -3.52 6.10
N TYR A 379 -39.09 -3.45 6.62
CA TYR A 379 -38.60 -4.33 7.68
C TYR A 379 -37.59 -3.58 8.56
N ASN A 380 -38.01 -3.20 9.76
CA ASN A 380 -37.25 -2.38 10.71
C ASN A 380 -36.80 -1.01 10.13
N GLU A 381 -37.69 -0.27 9.48
CA GLU A 381 -37.38 1.01 8.82
C GLU A 381 -37.84 2.24 9.63
N GLN A 382 -37.92 2.15 10.96
CA GLN A 382 -38.36 3.24 11.85
C GLN A 382 -37.70 4.60 11.55
N ALA A 383 -36.42 4.61 11.21
CA ALA A 383 -35.63 5.83 11.02
C ALA A 383 -36.05 6.69 9.80
N GLY A 384 -36.72 6.12 8.80
CA GLY A 384 -37.01 6.82 7.53
C GLY A 384 -38.40 6.60 6.92
N ILE A 385 -39.16 5.60 7.41
CA ILE A 385 -40.43 5.20 6.80
C ILE A 385 -41.48 6.33 6.77
N VAL A 386 -41.50 7.19 7.79
CA VAL A 386 -42.47 8.30 7.89
C VAL A 386 -42.30 9.31 6.77
N ASP A 387 -41.06 9.75 6.53
CA ASP A 387 -40.76 10.73 5.48
C ASP A 387 -40.98 10.13 4.09
N SER A 388 -40.63 8.85 3.92
CA SER A 388 -40.91 8.11 2.69
C SER A 388 -42.41 8.07 2.38
N VAL A 389 -43.21 7.52 3.29
CA VAL A 389 -44.67 7.36 3.09
C VAL A 389 -45.35 8.71 2.88
N ARG A 390 -44.98 9.75 3.64
CA ARG A 390 -45.52 11.10 3.45
C ARG A 390 -45.19 11.67 2.07
N SER A 391 -43.98 11.45 1.56
CA SER A 391 -43.60 11.94 0.23
C SER A 391 -44.39 11.27 -0.90
N LEU A 392 -44.71 9.99 -0.73
CA LEU A 392 -45.47 9.20 -1.69
C LEU A 392 -46.95 9.56 -1.68
N ALA A 393 -47.56 9.61 -0.48
CA ALA A 393 -48.98 9.88 -0.31
C ALA A 393 -49.38 11.30 -0.75
N ASN A 394 -48.47 12.28 -0.62
CA ASN A 394 -48.70 13.69 -0.95
C ASN A 394 -48.17 14.10 -2.34
N GLY A 395 -47.87 13.13 -3.22
CA GLY A 395 -47.47 13.40 -4.60
C GLY A 395 -48.54 14.15 -5.41
N ASP A 396 -48.15 14.77 -6.53
CA ASP A 396 -49.06 15.57 -7.37
C ASP A 396 -49.88 14.77 -8.40
N HIS A 397 -49.77 13.44 -8.40
CA HIS A 397 -50.55 12.55 -9.27
C HIS A 397 -51.93 12.28 -8.68
N ARG A 398 -52.97 12.21 -9.51
CA ARG A 398 -54.33 11.90 -9.05
C ARG A 398 -54.49 10.40 -8.81
N GLY A 399 -55.18 10.03 -7.74
CA GLY A 399 -55.49 8.62 -7.45
C GLY A 399 -54.28 7.78 -7.03
N ILE A 400 -53.49 8.27 -6.07
CA ILE A 400 -52.39 7.51 -5.47
C ILE A 400 -52.94 6.63 -4.34
N GLU A 401 -52.72 5.33 -4.42
CA GLU A 401 -52.85 4.36 -3.31
C GLU A 401 -51.45 3.96 -2.84
N VAL A 402 -51.16 4.02 -1.55
CA VAL A 402 -49.89 3.55 -0.96
C VAL A 402 -50.16 2.31 -0.13
N ILE A 403 -49.47 1.21 -0.42
CA ILE A 403 -49.54 -0.06 0.29
C ILE A 403 -48.18 -0.29 0.95
N VAL A 404 -48.12 -0.13 2.27
CA VAL A 404 -46.93 -0.45 3.06
C VAL A 404 -47.04 -1.88 3.53
N VAL A 405 -46.10 -2.74 3.13
CA VAL A 405 -46.06 -4.14 3.55
C VAL A 405 -44.98 -4.29 4.61
N ASP A 406 -45.40 -4.40 5.87
CA ASP A 406 -44.54 -4.67 7.00
C ASP A 406 -44.20 -6.17 7.08
N ASP A 407 -42.95 -6.51 6.80
CA ASP A 407 -42.43 -7.88 6.74
C ASP A 407 -41.93 -8.36 8.11
N GLY A 408 -42.73 -8.11 9.15
CA GLY A 408 -42.51 -8.58 10.52
C GLY A 408 -41.53 -7.71 11.30
N SER A 409 -41.68 -6.38 11.25
CA SER A 409 -40.79 -5.46 11.95
C SER A 409 -40.92 -5.57 13.48
N THR A 410 -39.81 -5.30 14.18
CA THR A 410 -39.68 -5.34 15.64
C THR A 410 -39.40 -3.97 16.27
N ASP A 411 -39.28 -2.91 15.48
CA ASP A 411 -38.90 -1.55 15.89
C ASP A 411 -40.07 -0.53 15.85
N GLY A 412 -41.31 -1.02 15.72
CA GLY A 412 -42.50 -0.16 15.62
C GLY A 412 -42.72 0.50 14.25
N THR A 413 -42.04 0.04 13.19
CA THR A 413 -42.21 0.56 11.81
C THR A 413 -43.68 0.64 11.37
N ALA A 414 -44.45 -0.45 11.52
CA ALA A 414 -45.86 -0.47 11.13
C ALA A 414 -46.72 0.51 11.94
N ASP A 415 -46.48 0.56 13.27
CA ASP A 415 -47.23 1.44 14.18
C ASP A 415 -47.04 2.92 13.81
N LEU A 416 -45.82 3.30 13.40
CA LEU A 416 -45.51 4.65 12.94
C LEU A 416 -46.27 5.04 11.67
N VAL A 417 -46.43 4.10 10.73
CA VAL A 417 -47.15 4.35 9.48
C VAL A 417 -48.65 4.43 9.70
N GLU A 418 -49.21 3.51 10.49
CA GLU A 418 -50.64 3.53 10.85
C GLU A 418 -51.00 4.81 11.62
N GLY A 419 -50.11 5.27 12.50
CA GLY A 419 -50.26 6.53 13.23
C GLY A 419 -50.29 7.80 12.37
N LEU A 420 -49.97 7.73 11.07
CA LEU A 420 -50.06 8.88 10.16
C LEU A 420 -51.50 9.25 9.79
N GLY A 421 -52.46 8.31 9.87
CA GLY A 421 -53.88 8.58 9.58
C GLY A 421 -54.17 9.03 8.15
N LEU A 422 -53.32 8.69 7.19
CA LEU A 422 -53.46 9.09 5.79
C LEU A 422 -54.48 8.21 5.07
N ARG A 423 -55.52 8.81 4.47
CA ARG A 423 -56.65 8.09 3.86
C ARG A 423 -56.27 7.19 2.69
N ASN A 424 -55.18 7.51 2.00
CA ASN A 424 -54.69 6.77 0.85
C ASN A 424 -53.50 5.85 1.17
N VAL A 425 -53.24 5.57 2.45
CA VAL A 425 -52.19 4.66 2.91
C VAL A 425 -52.83 3.46 3.60
N ARG A 426 -52.43 2.25 3.20
CA ARG A 426 -52.84 0.98 3.81
C ARG A 426 -51.61 0.20 4.26
N VAL A 427 -51.61 -0.28 5.50
CA VAL A 427 -50.55 -1.12 6.05
C VAL A 427 -50.98 -2.58 6.04
N ILE A 428 -50.10 -3.46 5.57
CA ILE A 428 -50.28 -4.92 5.57
C ILE A 428 -49.15 -5.51 6.40
N ARG A 429 -49.49 -6.12 7.54
CA ARG A 429 -48.52 -6.80 8.40
C ARG A 429 -48.45 -8.28 8.04
N LYS A 430 -47.26 -8.84 7.88
CA LYS A 430 -47.03 -10.27 7.60
C LYS A 430 -45.79 -10.81 8.34
N PRO A 431 -45.66 -12.12 8.55
CA PRO A 431 -44.42 -12.72 9.02
C PRO A 431 -43.26 -12.46 8.04
N ASN A 432 -42.04 -12.32 8.56
CA ASN A 432 -40.85 -12.05 7.74
C ASN A 432 -40.61 -13.15 6.70
N GLY A 433 -40.74 -12.79 5.43
CA GLY A 433 -40.46 -13.65 4.28
C GLY A 433 -39.40 -13.08 3.33
N GLY A 434 -38.80 -11.94 3.67
CA GLY A 434 -37.87 -11.20 2.84
C GLY A 434 -38.56 -10.27 1.84
N LYS A 435 -37.73 -9.41 1.22
CA LYS A 435 -38.20 -8.32 0.34
C LYS A 435 -39.08 -8.78 -0.82
N SER A 436 -38.72 -9.85 -1.53
CA SER A 436 -39.52 -10.37 -2.65
C SER A 436 -40.92 -10.84 -2.18
N SER A 437 -41.00 -11.48 -1.01
CA SER A 437 -42.28 -11.90 -0.40
C SER A 437 -43.16 -10.70 -0.06
N ALA A 438 -42.58 -9.65 0.53
CA ALA A 438 -43.29 -8.41 0.85
C ALA A 438 -43.80 -7.70 -0.42
N LEU A 439 -42.96 -7.57 -1.46
CA LEU A 439 -43.35 -6.98 -2.73
C LEU A 439 -44.49 -7.76 -3.40
N ASN A 440 -44.42 -9.09 -3.47
CA ASN A 440 -45.49 -9.93 -4.03
C ASN A 440 -46.80 -9.81 -3.25
N THR A 441 -46.73 -9.70 -1.92
CA THR A 441 -47.91 -9.43 -1.09
C THR A 441 -48.55 -8.09 -1.46
N GLY A 442 -47.74 -7.05 -1.65
CA GLY A 442 -48.21 -5.74 -2.11
C GLY A 442 -48.84 -5.79 -3.51
N ILE A 443 -48.24 -6.54 -4.45
CA ILE A 443 -48.75 -6.70 -5.83
C ILE A 443 -50.11 -7.39 -5.83
N ALA A 444 -50.31 -8.37 -4.97
CA ALA A 444 -51.58 -9.08 -4.81
C ALA A 444 -52.70 -8.14 -4.32
N HIS A 445 -52.36 -7.20 -3.42
CA HIS A 445 -53.30 -6.25 -2.84
C HIS A 445 -53.45 -4.95 -3.65
N ALA A 446 -52.63 -4.73 -4.66
CA ALA A 446 -52.68 -3.54 -5.50
C ALA A 446 -54.01 -3.44 -6.26
N SER A 447 -54.67 -2.29 -6.15
CA SER A 447 -55.97 -2.03 -6.76
C SER A 447 -55.88 -1.58 -8.23
N HIS A 448 -54.70 -1.13 -8.67
CA HIS A 448 -54.53 -0.45 -9.96
C HIS A 448 -53.59 -1.19 -10.92
N GLU A 449 -53.71 -0.88 -12.22
CA GLU A 449 -52.90 -1.48 -13.28
C GLU A 449 -51.45 -0.98 -13.29
N ILE A 450 -51.18 0.24 -12.80
CA ILE A 450 -49.80 0.76 -12.70
C ILE A 450 -49.31 0.57 -11.26
N ILE A 451 -48.26 -0.22 -11.12
CA ILE A 451 -47.59 -0.49 -9.84
C ILE A 451 -46.29 0.28 -9.79
N VAL A 452 -46.11 1.10 -8.75
CA VAL A 452 -44.84 1.75 -8.41
C VAL A 452 -44.21 1.00 -7.25
N MET A 453 -42.94 0.63 -7.37
CA MET A 453 -42.15 0.04 -6.28
C MET A 453 -41.14 1.05 -5.78
N VAL A 454 -41.02 1.14 -4.46
CA VAL A 454 -40.13 2.08 -3.76
C VAL A 454 -39.60 1.43 -2.49
N ASP A 455 -38.32 1.64 -2.19
CA ASP A 455 -37.71 1.19 -0.93
C ASP A 455 -38.22 2.06 0.24
N GLY A 456 -38.42 1.47 1.43
CA GLY A 456 -39.00 2.17 2.59
C GLY A 456 -38.18 3.33 3.18
N ASP A 457 -36.97 3.58 2.66
CA ASP A 457 -36.08 4.68 3.02
C ASP A 457 -36.00 5.77 1.93
N THR A 458 -36.85 5.69 0.91
CA THR A 458 -36.73 6.52 -0.29
C THR A 458 -37.81 7.58 -0.37
N VAL A 459 -37.41 8.83 -0.61
CA VAL A 459 -38.28 10.01 -0.63
C VAL A 459 -38.43 10.50 -2.07
N PHE A 460 -39.66 10.65 -2.55
CA PHE A 460 -39.94 11.12 -3.91
C PHE A 460 -40.04 12.66 -3.97
N GLU A 461 -39.57 13.27 -5.06
CA GLU A 461 -39.96 14.65 -5.36
C GLU A 461 -41.46 14.71 -5.69
N ARG A 462 -42.10 15.85 -5.41
CA ARG A 462 -43.57 16.02 -5.49
C ARG A 462 -44.17 15.58 -6.84
N ASP A 463 -43.47 15.79 -7.94
CA ASP A 463 -43.91 15.46 -9.30
C ASP A 463 -43.39 14.11 -9.84
N SER A 464 -42.71 13.32 -9.00
CA SER A 464 -42.02 12.10 -9.43
C SER A 464 -42.95 11.02 -9.92
N VAL A 465 -44.07 10.78 -9.22
CA VAL A 465 -45.04 9.75 -9.60
C VAL A 465 -45.64 10.08 -10.97
N ARG A 466 -46.15 11.31 -11.14
CA ARG A 466 -46.71 11.79 -12.41
C ARG A 466 -45.73 11.66 -13.57
N ARG A 467 -44.46 11.99 -13.35
CA ARG A 467 -43.41 11.83 -14.37
C ARG A 467 -43.11 10.36 -14.64
N LEU A 468 -43.02 9.53 -13.61
CA LEU A 468 -42.66 8.11 -13.71
C LEU A 468 -43.70 7.31 -14.49
N VAL A 469 -44.98 7.67 -14.40
CA VAL A 469 -46.07 6.94 -15.08
C VAL A 469 -46.33 7.41 -16.50
N GLN A 470 -45.93 8.65 -16.84
CA GLN A 470 -46.15 9.24 -18.16
C GLN A 470 -45.67 8.37 -19.36
N PRO A 471 -44.54 7.62 -19.28
CA PRO A 471 -44.12 6.75 -20.38
C PRO A 471 -45.09 5.60 -20.70
N PHE A 472 -46.03 5.26 -19.80
CA PHE A 472 -47.07 4.25 -20.08
C PHE A 472 -48.15 4.72 -21.05
N ALA A 473 -48.13 5.99 -21.49
CA ALA A 473 -48.91 6.42 -22.65
C ALA A 473 -48.53 5.61 -23.91
N ASP A 474 -47.31 5.10 -23.98
CA ASP A 474 -46.90 4.11 -24.97
C ASP A 474 -47.32 2.70 -24.50
N PRO A 475 -48.21 2.00 -25.24
CA PRO A 475 -48.70 0.69 -24.85
C PRO A 475 -47.61 -0.39 -24.88
N THR A 476 -46.47 -0.17 -25.54
CA THR A 476 -45.35 -1.12 -25.64
C THR A 476 -44.41 -1.07 -24.42
N VAL A 477 -44.56 -0.05 -23.57
CA VAL A 477 -43.76 0.11 -22.34
C VAL A 477 -44.34 -0.78 -21.24
N GLY A 478 -43.54 -1.73 -20.77
CA GLY A 478 -43.88 -2.61 -19.65
C GLY A 478 -43.33 -2.14 -18.31
N ALA A 479 -42.20 -1.43 -18.31
CA ALA A 479 -41.59 -0.89 -17.10
C ALA A 479 -40.85 0.44 -17.34
N VAL A 480 -40.76 1.25 -16.29
CA VAL A 480 -40.10 2.56 -16.28
C VAL A 480 -39.15 2.64 -15.09
N ALA A 481 -37.89 2.98 -15.37
CA ALA A 481 -36.89 3.32 -14.36
C ALA A 481 -36.86 4.83 -14.10
N GLY A 482 -36.92 5.24 -12.84
CA GLY A 482 -36.66 6.62 -12.43
C GLY A 482 -35.19 6.90 -12.11
N ASN A 483 -34.93 8.13 -11.67
CA ASN A 483 -33.61 8.66 -11.35
C ASN A 483 -33.36 8.68 -9.83
N VAL A 484 -32.53 7.77 -9.35
CA VAL A 484 -32.13 7.71 -7.94
C VAL A 484 -31.02 8.72 -7.64
N LYS A 485 -31.19 9.50 -6.57
CA LYS A 485 -30.24 10.49 -6.07
C LYS A 485 -29.81 10.16 -4.65
N VAL A 486 -28.54 10.42 -4.35
CA VAL A 486 -27.96 10.23 -3.02
C VAL A 486 -28.29 11.45 -2.16
N ALA A 487 -28.93 11.25 -1.00
CA ALA A 487 -29.25 12.32 -0.06
C ALA A 487 -28.04 12.73 0.81
N ASN A 488 -27.34 11.75 1.41
CA ASN A 488 -26.26 11.96 2.35
C ASN A 488 -24.88 12.14 1.69
N ARG A 489 -24.70 13.22 0.92
CA ARG A 489 -23.47 13.52 0.14
C ARG A 489 -22.30 14.11 0.96
N ARG A 490 -22.21 13.84 2.26
CA ARG A 490 -21.17 14.44 3.13
C ARG A 490 -19.86 13.64 3.08
N GLY A 491 -18.75 14.37 2.91
CA GLY A 491 -17.40 13.80 2.89
C GLY A 491 -17.05 12.98 1.64
N PRO A 492 -15.82 12.42 1.58
CA PRO A 492 -15.31 11.74 0.38
C PRO A 492 -16.17 10.55 -0.07
N LEU A 493 -16.65 9.74 0.89
CA LEU A 493 -17.48 8.57 0.60
C LEU A 493 -18.84 8.96 -0.03
N GLY A 494 -19.44 10.06 0.42
CA GLY A 494 -20.66 10.60 -0.18
C GLY A 494 -20.44 11.12 -1.59
N TRP A 495 -19.30 11.80 -1.84
CA TRP A 495 -18.94 12.27 -3.18
C TRP A 495 -18.65 11.12 -4.15
N TRP A 496 -17.91 10.08 -3.74
CA TRP A 496 -17.64 8.91 -4.59
C TRP A 496 -18.91 8.16 -4.96
N GLN A 497 -19.82 7.94 -4.01
CA GLN A 497 -21.12 7.32 -4.30
C GLN A 497 -21.97 8.21 -5.21
N HIS A 498 -21.92 9.53 -5.03
CA HIS A 498 -22.61 10.44 -5.94
C HIS A 498 -22.07 10.36 -7.38
N ILE A 499 -20.74 10.33 -7.55
CA ILE A 499 -20.08 10.12 -8.85
C ILE A 499 -20.51 8.79 -9.46
N GLU A 500 -20.48 7.70 -8.68
CA GLU A 500 -20.91 6.37 -9.12
C GLU A 500 -22.37 6.38 -9.59
N TYR A 501 -23.29 7.03 -8.88
CA TYR A 501 -24.69 7.08 -9.28
C TYR A 501 -24.91 7.84 -10.60
N VAL A 502 -24.20 8.96 -10.79
CA VAL A 502 -24.33 9.77 -12.00
C VAL A 502 -23.67 9.08 -13.20
N ILE A 503 -22.47 8.53 -13.05
CA ILE A 503 -21.71 7.91 -14.15
C ILE A 503 -22.10 6.44 -14.33
N GLY A 504 -22.00 5.64 -13.27
CA GLY A 504 -22.17 4.18 -13.32
C GLY A 504 -23.62 3.69 -13.40
N PHE A 505 -24.61 4.53 -13.03
CA PHE A 505 -26.02 4.15 -13.17
C PHE A 505 -26.77 5.02 -14.18
N ASN A 506 -26.79 6.35 -14.02
CA ASN A 506 -27.63 7.20 -14.85
C ASN A 506 -27.15 7.31 -16.31
N LEU A 507 -25.84 7.43 -16.52
CA LEU A 507 -25.28 7.44 -17.88
C LEU A 507 -25.45 6.07 -18.56
N ASP A 508 -25.16 4.99 -17.84
CA ASP A 508 -25.34 3.61 -18.33
C ASP A 508 -26.81 3.32 -18.68
N ARG A 509 -27.79 3.79 -17.88
CA ARG A 509 -29.22 3.66 -18.22
C ARG A 509 -29.57 4.33 -19.54
N ARG A 510 -29.04 5.52 -19.83
CA ARG A 510 -29.26 6.19 -21.13
C ARG A 510 -28.69 5.38 -22.29
N LEU A 511 -27.50 4.79 -22.09
CA LEU A 511 -26.89 3.91 -23.08
C LEU A 511 -27.77 2.67 -23.33
N TYR A 512 -28.16 1.94 -22.27
CA TYR A 512 -28.97 0.74 -22.41
C TYR A 512 -30.39 1.01 -22.93
N GLU A 513 -31.00 2.15 -22.60
CA GLU A 513 -32.29 2.55 -23.18
C GLU A 513 -32.17 2.76 -24.70
N THR A 514 -31.09 3.39 -25.15
CA THR A 514 -30.83 3.59 -26.60
C THR A 514 -30.74 2.26 -27.34
N LEU A 515 -30.18 1.24 -26.69
CA LEU A 515 -30.03 -0.11 -27.22
C LEU A 515 -31.26 -0.99 -26.97
N GLY A 516 -32.24 -0.52 -26.18
CA GLY A 516 -33.45 -1.26 -25.83
C GLY A 516 -33.19 -2.49 -24.96
N CYS A 517 -32.18 -2.46 -24.09
CA CYS A 517 -31.74 -3.62 -23.30
C CYS A 517 -31.41 -3.28 -21.83
N MET A 518 -32.14 -2.35 -21.23
CA MET A 518 -31.94 -1.90 -19.84
C MET A 518 -32.04 -3.05 -18.83
N PRO A 519 -30.94 -3.48 -18.20
CA PRO A 519 -30.94 -4.71 -17.41
C PRO A 519 -31.59 -4.56 -16.03
N THR A 520 -31.77 -3.32 -15.54
CA THR A 520 -32.25 -3.07 -14.16
C THR A 520 -33.10 -1.80 -14.08
N VAL A 521 -34.35 -1.97 -13.63
CA VAL A 521 -35.17 -0.93 -13.02
C VAL A 521 -34.84 -0.89 -11.53
N PRO A 522 -34.41 0.26 -10.95
CA PRO A 522 -33.99 0.28 -9.56
C PRO A 522 -35.17 0.09 -8.60
N GLY A 523 -34.98 -0.75 -7.56
CA GLY A 523 -36.00 -0.94 -6.52
C GLY A 523 -36.42 0.33 -5.76
N ALA A 524 -35.58 1.36 -5.75
CA ALA A 524 -35.88 2.65 -5.12
C ALA A 524 -36.87 3.53 -5.92
N ILE A 525 -37.00 3.35 -7.24
CA ILE A 525 -37.94 4.11 -8.07
C ILE A 525 -38.19 3.37 -9.40
N GLY A 526 -39.14 2.44 -9.37
CA GLY A 526 -39.54 1.66 -10.54
C GLY A 526 -41.06 1.66 -10.70
N ALA A 527 -41.54 1.69 -11.94
CA ALA A 527 -42.96 1.46 -12.23
C ALA A 527 -43.15 0.36 -13.26
N PHE A 528 -44.22 -0.41 -13.11
CA PHE A 528 -44.53 -1.58 -13.94
C PHE A 528 -46.03 -1.62 -14.25
N ARG A 529 -46.38 -2.15 -15.42
CA ARG A 529 -47.76 -2.62 -15.64
C ARG A 529 -47.98 -3.90 -14.82
N ARG A 530 -49.05 -3.95 -14.03
CA ARG A 530 -49.40 -5.09 -13.18
C ARG A 530 -49.54 -6.36 -14.02
N ARG A 531 -50.23 -6.30 -15.16
CA ARG A 531 -50.37 -7.47 -16.05
C ARG A 531 -49.03 -8.01 -16.54
N VAL A 532 -48.05 -7.13 -16.78
CA VAL A 532 -46.70 -7.50 -17.26
C VAL A 532 -45.89 -8.11 -16.13
N LEU A 533 -45.96 -7.50 -14.94
CA LEU A 533 -45.28 -7.98 -13.75
C LEU A 533 -45.77 -9.37 -13.33
N VAL A 534 -47.08 -9.58 -13.34
CA VAL A 534 -47.71 -10.88 -13.03
C VAL A 534 -47.36 -11.92 -14.10
N ALA A 535 -47.45 -11.57 -15.39
CA ALA A 535 -47.08 -12.48 -16.48
C ALA A 535 -45.59 -12.86 -16.47
N ALA A 536 -44.72 -11.99 -15.94
CA ALA A 536 -43.30 -12.27 -15.77
C ALA A 536 -42.98 -13.12 -14.52
N GLY A 537 -44.00 -13.51 -13.73
CA GLY A 537 -43.86 -14.37 -12.56
C GLY A 537 -43.71 -13.64 -11.22
N GLY A 538 -43.92 -12.31 -11.19
CA GLY A 538 -43.75 -11.49 -9.99
C GLY A 538 -42.28 -11.37 -9.54
N MET A 539 -42.07 -10.94 -8.29
CA MET A 539 -40.73 -10.76 -7.72
C MET A 539 -40.17 -12.10 -7.25
N SER A 540 -39.17 -12.64 -7.95
CA SER A 540 -38.51 -13.89 -7.57
C SER A 540 -37.58 -13.71 -6.36
N ASP A 541 -37.39 -14.78 -5.59
CA ASP A 541 -36.40 -14.90 -4.51
C ASP A 541 -35.18 -15.76 -4.90
N ASP A 542 -35.08 -16.17 -6.17
CA ASP A 542 -33.96 -16.96 -6.71
C ASP A 542 -32.62 -16.19 -6.68
N THR A 543 -32.69 -14.86 -6.72
CA THR A 543 -31.53 -13.97 -6.83
C THR A 543 -31.54 -12.91 -5.72
N LEU A 544 -30.37 -12.41 -5.36
CA LEU A 544 -30.23 -11.31 -4.39
C LEU A 544 -30.54 -9.91 -4.96
N ALA A 545 -30.85 -9.84 -6.26
CA ALA A 545 -31.16 -8.63 -7.01
C ALA A 545 -32.50 -8.84 -7.75
N GLU A 546 -33.57 -8.88 -6.96
CA GLU A 546 -34.94 -9.15 -7.42
C GLU A 546 -35.38 -8.17 -8.52
N ASP A 547 -34.91 -6.92 -8.44
CA ASP A 547 -35.21 -5.83 -9.36
C ASP A 547 -34.55 -6.01 -10.73
N THR A 548 -33.35 -6.55 -10.76
CA THR A 548 -32.62 -6.91 -11.97
C THR A 548 -33.24 -8.14 -12.64
N ASP A 549 -33.55 -9.17 -11.86
CA ASP A 549 -34.19 -10.41 -12.34
C ASP A 549 -35.53 -10.11 -13.04
N ILE A 550 -36.45 -9.40 -12.37
CA ILE A 550 -37.75 -9.07 -12.97
C ILE A 550 -37.60 -8.19 -14.22
N THR A 551 -36.64 -7.26 -14.23
CA THR A 551 -36.40 -6.41 -15.41
C THR A 551 -35.96 -7.24 -16.62
N MET A 552 -35.07 -8.21 -16.41
CA MET A 552 -34.65 -9.13 -17.48
C MET A 552 -35.80 -10.04 -17.94
N ALA A 553 -36.67 -10.48 -17.04
CA ALA A 553 -37.88 -11.23 -17.39
C ALA A 553 -38.84 -10.40 -18.26
N VAL A 554 -39.08 -9.13 -17.90
CA VAL A 554 -39.91 -8.19 -18.67
C VAL A 554 -39.35 -7.96 -20.08
N LEU A 555 -38.02 -7.77 -20.21
CA LEU A 555 -37.36 -7.64 -21.51
C LEU A 555 -37.48 -8.93 -22.35
N ARG A 556 -37.32 -10.11 -21.73
CA ARG A 556 -37.47 -11.39 -22.44
C ARG A 556 -38.91 -11.62 -22.90
N ALA A 557 -39.90 -11.12 -22.17
CA ALA A 557 -41.29 -11.12 -22.59
C ALA A 557 -41.61 -10.12 -23.72
N GLY A 558 -40.62 -9.35 -24.19
CA GLY A 558 -40.72 -8.45 -25.34
C GLY A 558 -41.23 -7.04 -25.04
N TRP A 559 -41.39 -6.70 -23.77
CA TRP A 559 -41.78 -5.37 -23.34
C TRP A 559 -40.60 -4.40 -23.34
N ARG A 560 -40.88 -3.12 -23.60
CA ARG A 560 -39.87 -2.08 -23.50
C ARG A 560 -39.70 -1.62 -22.05
N VAL A 561 -38.44 -1.46 -21.66
CA VAL A 561 -38.03 -0.83 -20.41
C VAL A 561 -37.37 0.50 -20.74
N VAL A 562 -37.88 1.59 -20.16
CA VAL A 562 -37.48 2.97 -20.49
C VAL A 562 -37.03 3.71 -19.25
N TYR A 563 -36.29 4.82 -19.44
CA TYR A 563 -35.78 5.64 -18.34
C TYR A 563 -36.34 7.06 -18.37
N GLU A 564 -36.96 7.48 -17.27
CA GLU A 564 -37.49 8.83 -17.09
C GLU A 564 -36.62 9.61 -16.11
N LYS A 565 -35.65 10.34 -16.66
CA LYS A 565 -34.63 11.07 -15.89
C LYS A 565 -35.19 12.15 -14.96
N ARG A 566 -36.41 12.64 -15.22
CA ARG A 566 -37.04 13.71 -14.43
C ARG A 566 -37.82 13.17 -13.23
N ALA A 567 -38.17 11.89 -13.19
CA ALA A 567 -38.76 11.26 -12.01
C ALA A 567 -37.64 10.99 -11.00
N ARG A 568 -37.58 11.74 -9.89
CA ARG A 568 -36.42 11.76 -8.99
C ARG A 568 -36.76 11.26 -7.60
N ALA A 569 -35.96 10.34 -7.11
CA ALA A 569 -36.09 9.81 -5.76
C ALA A 569 -34.78 9.94 -4.98
N TRP A 570 -34.87 10.30 -3.71
CA TRP A 570 -33.74 10.53 -2.82
C TRP A 570 -33.64 9.38 -1.81
N THR A 571 -32.50 8.69 -1.82
CA THR A 571 -32.22 7.55 -0.93
C THR A 571 -30.97 7.79 -0.07
N GLU A 572 -30.91 7.14 1.08
CA GLU A 572 -29.74 7.15 1.96
C GLU A 572 -28.70 6.13 1.48
N ALA A 573 -27.54 6.61 1.03
CA ALA A 573 -26.43 5.75 0.65
C ALA A 573 -25.65 5.26 1.89
N PRO A 574 -24.92 4.14 1.80
CA PRO A 574 -24.02 3.68 2.86
C PRO A 574 -23.11 4.77 3.45
N ALA A 575 -23.15 4.92 4.78
CA ALA A 575 -22.35 5.91 5.52
C ALA A 575 -20.95 5.41 5.91
N SER A 576 -20.66 4.12 5.69
CA SER A 576 -19.36 3.49 6.01
C SER A 576 -18.92 2.49 4.94
N LEU A 577 -17.61 2.25 4.85
CA LEU A 577 -17.03 1.28 3.90
C LEU A 577 -17.56 -0.15 4.11
N THR A 578 -17.83 -0.54 5.37
CA THR A 578 -18.39 -1.87 5.68
C THR A 578 -19.81 -2.03 5.15
N GLN A 579 -20.63 -0.99 5.28
CA GLN A 579 -21.97 -0.96 4.69
C GLN A 579 -21.88 -0.98 3.17
N LEU A 580 -21.03 -0.12 2.58
CA LEU A 580 -20.82 -0.07 1.13
C LEU A 580 -20.40 -1.43 0.57
N TRP A 581 -19.43 -2.10 1.21
CA TRP A 581 -19.00 -3.44 0.85
C TRP A 581 -20.17 -4.43 0.78
N ARG A 582 -20.99 -4.49 1.84
CA ARG A 582 -22.13 -5.42 1.90
C ARG A 582 -23.14 -5.14 0.79
N GLN A 583 -23.43 -3.86 0.54
CA GLN A 583 -24.37 -3.45 -0.50
C GLN A 583 -23.85 -3.81 -1.90
N ARG A 584 -22.64 -3.38 -2.25
CA ARG A 584 -22.05 -3.62 -3.57
C ARG A 584 -21.79 -5.10 -3.84
N TYR A 585 -21.44 -5.86 -2.81
CA TYR A 585 -21.31 -7.32 -2.91
C TYR A 585 -22.64 -7.99 -3.26
N ARG A 586 -23.74 -7.59 -2.59
CA ARG A 586 -25.08 -8.09 -2.87
C ARG A 586 -25.51 -7.74 -4.30
N TRP A 587 -25.29 -6.50 -4.73
CA TRP A 587 -25.65 -6.06 -6.08
C TRP A 587 -24.86 -6.79 -7.15
N SER A 588 -23.54 -6.86 -7.01
CA SER A 588 -22.67 -7.52 -7.98
C SER A 588 -22.99 -9.01 -8.08
N TYR A 589 -23.13 -9.69 -6.93
CA TYR A 589 -23.45 -11.10 -6.91
C TYR A 589 -24.87 -11.39 -7.43
N GLY A 590 -25.88 -10.64 -7.00
CA GLY A 590 -27.25 -10.78 -7.47
C GLY A 590 -27.40 -10.53 -8.98
N THR A 591 -26.66 -9.55 -9.53
CA THR A 591 -26.62 -9.30 -10.97
C THR A 591 -26.05 -10.50 -11.73
N MET A 592 -24.96 -11.11 -11.25
CA MET A 592 -24.41 -12.33 -11.86
C MET A 592 -25.40 -13.51 -11.79
N GLN A 593 -26.14 -13.65 -10.68
CA GLN A 593 -27.19 -14.66 -10.55
C GLN A 593 -28.32 -14.45 -11.58
N ALA A 594 -28.79 -13.21 -11.74
CA ALA A 594 -29.82 -12.87 -12.74
C ALA A 594 -29.32 -13.12 -14.17
N MET A 595 -28.09 -12.71 -14.49
CA MET A 595 -27.47 -13.02 -15.79
C MET A 595 -27.41 -14.52 -16.05
N TRP A 596 -27.02 -15.31 -15.05
CA TRP A 596 -26.97 -16.76 -15.17
C TRP A 596 -28.36 -17.37 -15.36
N LYS A 597 -29.36 -16.93 -14.59
CA LYS A 597 -30.77 -17.35 -14.73
C LYS A 597 -31.29 -17.10 -16.14
N HIS A 598 -30.95 -15.95 -16.73
CA HIS A 598 -31.42 -15.55 -18.06
C HIS A 598 -30.48 -15.87 -19.23
N ARG A 599 -29.37 -16.59 -19.00
CA ARG A 599 -28.34 -16.88 -20.03
C ARG A 599 -28.85 -17.50 -21.33
N ARG A 600 -29.97 -18.24 -21.29
CA ARG A 600 -30.58 -18.87 -22.47
C ARG A 600 -31.11 -17.84 -23.48
N ALA A 601 -31.40 -16.60 -23.05
CA ALA A 601 -31.86 -15.52 -23.92
C ALA A 601 -30.89 -15.23 -25.10
N VAL A 602 -29.59 -15.52 -24.94
CA VAL A 602 -28.58 -15.37 -26.01
C VAL A 602 -28.92 -16.24 -27.23
N ARG A 603 -29.56 -17.39 -27.03
CA ARG A 603 -29.94 -18.35 -28.09
C ARG A 603 -31.39 -18.22 -28.54
N GLU A 604 -32.20 -17.40 -27.86
CA GLU A 604 -33.62 -17.24 -28.17
C GLU A 604 -33.84 -16.30 -29.39
N ARG A 605 -34.92 -16.55 -30.15
CA ARG A 605 -35.34 -15.72 -31.30
C ARG A 605 -36.36 -14.67 -30.85
N GLY A 606 -36.62 -13.65 -31.68
CA GLY A 606 -37.60 -12.60 -31.37
C GLY A 606 -37.09 -11.56 -30.36
N ALA A 607 -38.02 -10.99 -29.58
CA ALA A 607 -37.73 -9.85 -28.68
C ALA A 607 -36.78 -10.21 -27.53
N SER A 608 -36.82 -11.45 -27.01
CA SER A 608 -35.85 -11.95 -26.02
C SER A 608 -34.43 -12.04 -26.58
N GLY A 609 -34.29 -12.31 -27.88
CA GLY A 609 -33.01 -12.43 -28.57
C GLY A 609 -32.23 -11.12 -28.65
N ARG A 610 -32.91 -9.95 -28.70
CA ARG A 610 -32.22 -8.64 -28.73
C ARG A 610 -31.53 -8.35 -27.40
N PHE A 611 -32.25 -8.48 -26.29
CA PHE A 611 -31.66 -8.37 -24.95
C PHE A 611 -30.58 -9.43 -24.75
N GLY A 612 -30.83 -10.67 -25.16
CA GLY A 612 -29.89 -11.77 -25.01
C GLY A 612 -28.59 -11.57 -25.79
N ARG A 613 -28.63 -11.14 -27.05
CA ARG A 613 -27.43 -11.03 -27.91
C ARG A 613 -26.66 -9.71 -27.78
N VAL A 614 -27.30 -8.66 -27.27
CA VAL A 614 -26.66 -7.34 -27.09
C VAL A 614 -26.51 -6.99 -25.61
N GLY A 615 -27.61 -7.02 -24.86
CA GLY A 615 -27.64 -6.61 -23.45
C GLY A 615 -26.81 -7.48 -22.53
N LEU A 616 -26.99 -8.80 -22.57
CA LEU A 616 -26.25 -9.72 -21.69
C LEU A 616 -24.72 -9.72 -21.95
N PRO A 617 -24.22 -9.83 -23.19
CA PRO A 617 -22.79 -9.73 -23.46
C PRO A 617 -22.20 -8.37 -23.07
N MET A 618 -22.92 -7.28 -23.30
CA MET A 618 -22.48 -5.94 -22.91
C MET A 618 -22.38 -5.80 -21.38
N LEU A 619 -23.37 -6.31 -20.64
CA LEU A 619 -23.36 -6.34 -19.18
C LEU A 619 -22.24 -7.24 -18.64
N ALA A 620 -22.01 -8.41 -19.25
CA ALA A 620 -20.89 -9.28 -18.90
C ALA A 620 -19.54 -8.61 -19.15
N LEU A 621 -19.36 -8.02 -20.33
CA LEU A 621 -18.09 -7.43 -20.74
C LEU A 621 -17.77 -6.17 -19.92
N PHE A 622 -18.69 -5.21 -19.80
CA PHE A 622 -18.42 -3.93 -19.15
C PHE A 622 -18.78 -3.87 -17.66
N GLY A 623 -19.68 -4.73 -17.21
CA GLY A 623 -20.11 -4.82 -15.81
C GLY A 623 -19.33 -5.84 -14.98
N VAL A 624 -18.72 -6.86 -15.61
CA VAL A 624 -18.00 -7.94 -14.89
C VAL A 624 -16.56 -8.08 -15.38
N VAL A 625 -16.33 -8.38 -16.66
CA VAL A 625 -14.99 -8.71 -17.18
C VAL A 625 -14.05 -7.50 -17.12
N LEU A 626 -14.45 -6.35 -17.67
CA LEU A 626 -13.59 -5.16 -17.72
C LEU A 626 -13.16 -4.71 -16.32
N PRO A 627 -14.06 -4.57 -15.31
CA PRO A 627 -13.61 -4.19 -13.97
C PRO A 627 -12.79 -5.27 -13.25
N LEU A 628 -12.96 -6.56 -13.57
CA LEU A 628 -12.09 -7.64 -13.06
C LEU A 628 -10.68 -7.59 -13.63
N LEU A 629 -10.52 -7.13 -14.87
CA LEU A 629 -9.22 -6.90 -15.50
C LEU A 629 -8.60 -5.56 -15.13
N GLY A 630 -9.40 -4.63 -14.58
CA GLY A 630 -8.95 -3.30 -14.13
C GLY A 630 -7.69 -3.26 -13.25
N PRO A 631 -7.46 -4.20 -12.30
CA PRO A 631 -6.22 -4.25 -11.52
C PRO A 631 -4.93 -4.35 -12.35
N VAL A 632 -4.98 -4.89 -13.58
CA VAL A 632 -3.82 -4.96 -14.47
C VAL A 632 -3.27 -3.58 -14.80
N LEU A 633 -4.16 -2.59 -15.00
CA LEU A 633 -3.76 -1.21 -15.25
C LEU A 633 -2.97 -0.63 -14.08
N ASP A 634 -3.39 -0.94 -12.85
CA ASP A 634 -2.77 -0.42 -11.63
C ASP A 634 -1.42 -1.08 -11.38
N VAL A 635 -1.33 -2.39 -11.59
CA VAL A 635 -0.05 -3.13 -11.52
C VAL A 635 0.93 -2.61 -12.56
N MET A 636 0.49 -2.40 -13.81
CA MET A 636 1.35 -1.88 -14.87
C MET A 636 1.74 -0.42 -14.69
N ALA A 637 0.83 0.42 -14.18
CA ALA A 637 1.17 1.80 -13.85
C ALA A 637 2.20 1.88 -12.72
N LEU A 638 2.06 1.07 -11.67
CA LEU A 638 3.04 1.02 -10.58
C LEU A 638 4.37 0.45 -11.05
N TYR A 639 4.35 -0.68 -11.74
CA TYR A 639 5.56 -1.31 -12.27
C TYR A 639 6.30 -0.36 -13.23
N GLY A 640 5.57 0.29 -14.15
CA GLY A 640 6.17 1.22 -15.10
C GLY A 640 6.69 2.52 -14.51
N LEU A 641 6.16 2.94 -13.35
CA LEU A 641 6.67 4.11 -12.63
C LEU A 641 8.07 3.85 -12.05
N PHE A 642 8.34 2.61 -11.62
CA PHE A 642 9.59 2.22 -10.94
C PHE A 642 10.62 1.55 -11.85
N PHE A 643 10.18 0.79 -12.84
CA PHE A 643 11.04 -0.11 -13.60
C PHE A 643 10.99 0.09 -15.12
N LEU A 644 10.08 0.93 -15.63
CA LEU A 644 10.02 1.30 -17.05
C LEU A 644 10.19 2.82 -17.21
N GLY A 645 9.89 3.36 -18.39
CA GLY A 645 9.89 4.81 -18.62
C GLY A 645 8.89 5.52 -17.71
N THR A 646 9.38 6.10 -16.60
CA THR A 646 8.57 6.81 -15.59
C THR A 646 7.74 7.93 -16.22
N SER A 647 8.36 8.71 -17.13
CA SER A 647 7.72 9.85 -17.80
C SER A 647 6.56 9.41 -18.71
N ASP A 648 6.77 8.37 -19.52
CA ASP A 648 5.75 7.86 -20.44
C ASP A 648 4.63 7.14 -19.71
N THR A 649 4.96 6.40 -18.65
CA THR A 649 3.97 5.78 -17.76
C THR A 649 3.10 6.84 -17.09
N ALA A 650 3.71 7.92 -16.58
CA ALA A 650 2.98 9.03 -15.97
C ALA A 650 2.07 9.74 -16.99
N LYS A 651 2.55 10.00 -18.22
CA LYS A 651 1.74 10.58 -19.30
C LYS A 651 0.53 9.70 -19.64
N ALA A 652 0.74 8.39 -19.82
CA ALA A 652 -0.32 7.44 -20.14
C ALA A 652 -1.38 7.39 -19.03
N TRP A 653 -0.95 7.39 -17.76
CA TRP A 653 -1.85 7.42 -16.61
C TRP A 653 -2.64 8.72 -16.52
N LEU A 654 -2.00 9.88 -16.72
CA LEU A 654 -2.67 11.19 -16.75
C LEU A 654 -3.69 11.29 -17.90
N LEU A 655 -3.37 10.74 -19.09
CA LEU A 655 -4.29 10.68 -20.22
C LEU A 655 -5.53 9.85 -19.88
N MET A 656 -5.36 8.69 -19.25
CA MET A 656 -6.48 7.88 -18.77
C MET A 656 -7.37 8.65 -17.79
N LEU A 657 -6.78 9.37 -16.83
CA LEU A 657 -7.54 10.21 -15.89
C LEU A 657 -8.28 11.34 -16.60
N ALA A 658 -7.66 11.97 -17.61
CA ALA A 658 -8.31 13.00 -18.42
C ALA A 658 -9.55 12.44 -19.15
N VAL A 659 -9.44 11.27 -19.77
CA VAL A 659 -10.58 10.59 -20.44
C VAL A 659 -11.72 10.30 -19.45
N GLN A 660 -11.39 9.82 -18.25
CA GLN A 660 -12.39 9.60 -17.20
C GLN A 660 -13.03 10.91 -16.72
N ALA A 661 -12.24 11.98 -16.54
CA ALA A 661 -12.73 13.28 -16.12
C ALA A 661 -13.69 13.89 -17.17
N VAL A 662 -13.35 13.79 -18.46
CA VAL A 662 -14.24 14.24 -19.56
C VAL A 662 -15.56 13.49 -19.52
N THR A 663 -15.52 12.17 -19.38
CA THR A 663 -16.72 11.32 -19.28
C THR A 663 -17.58 11.72 -18.08
N ALA A 664 -16.95 11.96 -16.93
CA ALA A 664 -17.61 12.41 -15.72
C ALA A 664 -18.27 13.79 -15.88
N VAL A 665 -17.56 14.76 -16.47
CA VAL A 665 -18.09 16.10 -16.74
C VAL A 665 -19.32 16.03 -17.64
N VAL A 666 -19.27 15.25 -18.72
CA VAL A 666 -20.42 15.06 -19.62
C VAL A 666 -21.60 14.44 -18.86
N ALA A 667 -21.38 13.41 -18.06
CA ALA A 667 -22.43 12.76 -17.27
C ALA A 667 -23.11 13.75 -16.30
N PHE A 668 -22.32 14.53 -15.56
CA PHE A 668 -22.81 15.53 -14.61
C PHE A 668 -23.58 16.66 -15.31
N ARG A 669 -23.09 17.13 -16.47
CA ARG A 669 -23.79 18.13 -17.27
C ARG A 669 -25.14 17.61 -17.79
N LEU A 670 -25.20 16.36 -18.25
CA LEU A 670 -26.44 15.73 -18.71
C LEU A 670 -27.46 15.53 -17.57
N ASP A 671 -27.01 15.41 -16.32
CA ASP A 671 -27.84 15.28 -15.12
C ASP A 671 -28.12 16.63 -14.41
N ARG A 672 -27.48 17.71 -14.87
CA ARG A 672 -27.50 19.06 -14.25
C ARG A 672 -27.02 19.05 -12.80
N GLU A 673 -26.01 18.25 -12.49
CA GLU A 673 -25.37 18.18 -11.18
C GLU A 673 -24.18 19.16 -11.10
N ARG A 674 -23.87 19.63 -9.90
CA ARG A 674 -22.69 20.49 -9.66
C ARG A 674 -21.41 19.68 -9.89
N LEU A 675 -20.40 20.29 -10.53
CA LEU A 675 -19.13 19.61 -10.85
C LEU A 675 -18.19 19.45 -9.65
N LEU A 676 -18.42 20.16 -8.54
CA LEU A 676 -17.55 20.15 -7.36
C LEU A 676 -17.19 18.75 -6.82
N PRO A 677 -18.11 17.76 -6.76
CA PRO A 677 -17.77 16.41 -6.31
C PRO A 677 -16.69 15.72 -7.15
N LEU A 678 -16.49 16.12 -8.41
CA LEU A 678 -15.47 15.55 -9.30
C LEU A 678 -14.04 15.80 -8.80
N LEU A 679 -13.82 16.72 -7.87
CA LEU A 679 -12.53 16.87 -7.18
C LEU A 679 -12.10 15.61 -6.41
N ALA A 680 -13.04 14.74 -6.05
CA ALA A 680 -12.73 13.45 -5.42
C ALA A 680 -12.39 12.33 -6.43
N LEU A 681 -12.49 12.57 -7.75
CA LEU A 681 -12.26 11.56 -8.79
C LEU A 681 -10.80 11.04 -8.81
N PRO A 682 -9.75 11.88 -8.66
CA PRO A 682 -8.38 11.37 -8.54
C PRO A 682 -8.20 10.47 -7.30
N LEU A 683 -8.76 10.86 -6.15
CA LEU A 683 -8.69 10.06 -4.91
C LEU A 683 -9.51 8.76 -5.00
N GLN A 684 -10.53 8.71 -5.86
CA GLN A 684 -11.35 7.53 -6.09
C GLN A 684 -10.53 6.34 -6.60
N GLN A 685 -9.47 6.61 -7.37
CA GLN A 685 -8.61 5.60 -7.98
C GLN A 685 -7.84 4.77 -6.95
N PHE A 686 -7.47 5.38 -5.82
CA PHE A 686 -6.61 4.79 -4.80
C PHE A 686 -7.37 4.06 -3.69
N ALA A 687 -8.65 4.39 -3.46
CA ALA A 687 -9.43 3.82 -2.35
C ALA A 687 -10.73 3.16 -2.82
N TYR A 688 -11.61 3.95 -3.42
CA TYR A 688 -12.95 3.49 -3.77
C TYR A 688 -12.93 2.41 -4.86
N ARG A 689 -12.12 2.61 -5.90
CA ARG A 689 -11.97 1.65 -7.00
C ARG A 689 -11.37 0.33 -6.53
N GLN A 690 -10.35 0.39 -5.66
CA GLN A 690 -9.73 -0.79 -5.06
C GLN A 690 -10.73 -1.61 -4.23
N LEU A 691 -11.58 -0.93 -3.46
CA LEU A 691 -12.69 -1.57 -2.76
C LEU A 691 -13.63 -2.29 -3.74
N MET A 692 -13.98 -1.67 -4.86
CA MET A 692 -14.86 -2.27 -5.86
C MET A 692 -14.24 -3.50 -6.54
N TYR A 693 -12.94 -3.48 -6.83
CA TYR A 693 -12.23 -4.67 -7.35
C TYR A 693 -12.33 -5.84 -6.40
N LEU A 694 -12.08 -5.62 -5.11
CA LEU A 694 -12.14 -6.67 -4.09
C LEU A 694 -13.57 -7.21 -3.90
N VAL A 695 -14.58 -6.32 -3.94
CA VAL A 695 -15.99 -6.72 -3.91
C VAL A 695 -16.31 -7.62 -5.10
N LEU A 696 -15.94 -7.20 -6.30
CA LEU A 696 -16.26 -7.90 -7.55
C LEU A 696 -15.52 -9.24 -7.65
N LEU A 697 -14.24 -9.28 -7.29
CA LEU A 697 -13.45 -10.52 -7.23
C LEU A 697 -14.13 -11.53 -6.31
N ARG A 698 -14.51 -11.10 -5.10
CA ARG A 698 -15.22 -11.96 -4.15
C ARG A 698 -16.59 -12.40 -4.67
N SER A 699 -17.37 -11.52 -5.28
CA SER A 699 -18.66 -11.87 -5.89
C SER A 699 -18.50 -12.89 -7.00
N THR A 700 -17.47 -12.75 -7.84
CA THR A 700 -17.17 -13.66 -8.94
C THR A 700 -16.77 -15.04 -8.42
N VAL A 701 -15.87 -15.12 -7.44
CA VAL A 701 -15.50 -16.40 -6.79
C VAL A 701 -16.72 -17.07 -6.14
N THR A 702 -17.60 -16.29 -5.51
CA THR A 702 -18.85 -16.82 -4.92
C THR A 702 -19.78 -17.38 -6.01
N ALA A 703 -19.92 -16.66 -7.13
CA ALA A 703 -20.72 -17.10 -8.26
C ALA A 703 -20.19 -18.37 -8.93
N LEU A 704 -18.88 -18.47 -9.12
CA LEU A 704 -18.23 -19.65 -9.70
C LEU A 704 -18.31 -20.88 -8.79
N THR A 705 -18.33 -20.68 -7.46
CA THR A 705 -18.43 -21.76 -6.46
C THR A 705 -19.86 -22.14 -6.08
N GLY A 706 -20.88 -21.42 -6.57
CA GLY A 706 -22.29 -21.75 -6.35
C GLY A 706 -22.80 -21.57 -4.92
N THR A 707 -22.12 -20.76 -4.09
CA THR A 707 -22.50 -20.60 -2.67
C THR A 707 -23.78 -19.75 -2.53
N ARG A 708 -24.86 -20.34 -1.97
CA ARG A 708 -26.10 -19.61 -1.67
C ARG A 708 -25.92 -18.74 -0.42
N LEU A 709 -26.22 -17.45 -0.53
CA LEU A 709 -26.15 -16.50 0.57
C LEU A 709 -27.55 -16.01 0.93
N ARG A 710 -27.85 -15.99 2.24
CA ARG A 710 -29.09 -15.39 2.76
C ARG A 710 -28.99 -13.86 2.80
N TRP A 711 -30.11 -13.21 2.54
CA TRP A 711 -30.29 -11.76 2.69
C TRP A 711 -29.89 -11.30 4.11
N ARG A 712 -29.12 -10.20 4.21
CA ARG A 712 -28.69 -9.59 5.48
C ARG A 712 -28.72 -8.07 5.39
N LYS A 713 -29.34 -7.43 6.40
CA LYS A 713 -29.63 -5.99 6.45
C LYS A 713 -28.39 -5.08 6.66
N LEU A 714 -28.51 -3.82 6.21
CA LEU A 714 -27.61 -2.69 6.47
C LEU A 714 -28.11 -1.87 7.67
N LYS A 715 -27.23 -1.54 8.63
CA LYS A 715 -27.52 -0.55 9.69
C LYS A 715 -27.64 0.86 9.09
N ARG A 716 -28.51 1.73 9.59
CA ARG A 716 -28.72 3.11 9.08
C ARG A 716 -27.93 4.13 9.91
N ALA A 717 -27.66 5.33 9.37
CA ALA A 717 -26.90 6.34 10.12
C ALA A 717 -27.69 6.97 11.29
N GLY A 718 -29.02 6.78 11.30
CA GLY A 718 -29.94 7.25 12.34
C GLY A 718 -30.22 6.25 13.48
N ASP A 719 -29.66 5.03 13.44
CA ASP A 719 -29.89 4.05 14.52
C ASP A 719 -29.20 4.49 15.83
N PRO A 720 -29.91 4.54 16.98
CA PRO A 720 -29.23 4.58 18.28
C PRO A 720 -28.35 3.33 18.43
N ALA A 721 -27.16 3.51 19.01
CA ALA A 721 -26.21 2.42 19.16
C ALA A 721 -26.81 1.29 20.04
N ASP A 722 -27.03 0.11 19.47
CA ASP A 722 -27.35 -1.10 20.25
C ASP A 722 -26.27 -1.34 21.31
N HIS A 723 -26.59 -1.00 22.55
CA HIS A 723 -25.97 -1.63 23.69
C HIS A 723 -26.42 -3.08 23.69
N HIS A 724 -25.49 -4.00 23.42
CA HIS A 724 -25.65 -5.40 23.78
C HIS A 724 -26.06 -5.46 25.25
N VAL A 725 -27.33 -5.77 25.52
CA VAL A 725 -27.78 -6.23 26.82
C VAL A 725 -27.45 -7.72 26.85
N PRO A 726 -26.43 -8.16 27.63
CA PRO A 726 -26.25 -9.59 27.86
C PRO A 726 -27.41 -10.05 28.73
N ALA A 727 -27.98 -11.20 28.38
CA ALA A 727 -28.93 -11.91 29.21
C ALA A 727 -28.42 -12.06 30.65
N GLY A 728 -29.34 -11.93 31.60
CA GLY A 728 -29.08 -11.93 33.03
C GLY A 728 -28.35 -13.18 33.52
N GLY A 729 -27.51 -12.96 34.54
CA GLY A 729 -26.84 -13.96 35.33
C GLY A 729 -26.15 -13.28 36.51
N ASP A 730 -26.74 -13.44 37.69
CA ASP A 730 -26.23 -12.93 38.97
C ASP A 730 -24.78 -13.38 39.23
N ALA A 731 -23.94 -12.41 39.55
CA ALA A 731 -22.73 -12.63 40.35
C ALA A 731 -22.37 -11.32 41.06
N MET A 732 -22.92 -11.18 42.26
CA MET A 732 -22.53 -10.19 43.25
C MET A 732 -21.14 -10.54 43.77
N THR A 733 -20.10 -9.80 43.35
CA THR A 733 -18.83 -9.72 44.10
C THR A 733 -18.24 -8.32 44.02
N ALA A 734 -18.01 -7.75 45.19
CA ALA A 734 -17.45 -6.44 45.48
C ALA A 734 -16.05 -6.21 44.88
N GLY A 735 -15.73 -4.94 44.57
CA GLY A 735 -14.35 -4.46 44.45
C GLY A 735 -14.11 -3.37 43.39
N GLY A 736 -14.28 -2.11 43.78
CA GLY A 736 -13.49 -0.98 43.26
C GLY A 736 -13.98 -0.30 41.98
N ALA A 737 -14.62 0.86 42.14
CA ALA A 737 -14.86 1.83 41.09
C ALA A 737 -13.54 2.28 40.44
N ALA A 738 -13.28 1.89 39.19
CA ALA A 738 -12.23 2.45 38.35
C ALA A 738 -12.86 3.18 37.15
N GLY A 739 -13.29 4.41 37.42
CA GLY A 739 -13.72 5.35 36.40
C GLY A 739 -12.62 5.63 35.37
N ASP A 740 -13.08 5.99 34.17
CA ASP A 740 -12.31 6.39 33.00
C ASP A 740 -11.38 7.59 33.28
N GLY A 741 -10.17 7.32 33.81
CA GLY A 741 -9.17 8.34 34.18
C GLY A 741 -7.86 8.23 33.40
N ARG A 742 -7.38 9.37 32.89
CA ARG A 742 -6.03 9.58 32.34
C ARG A 742 -5.02 9.59 33.50
N ASP A 743 -3.92 8.83 33.40
CA ASP A 743 -2.91 8.73 34.45
C ASP A 743 -2.04 10.01 34.46
N ARG A 744 -2.25 10.87 35.44
CA ARG A 744 -1.59 12.18 35.55
C ARG A 744 -0.09 12.06 35.77
N TRP A 745 0.36 11.03 36.47
CA TRP A 745 1.80 10.79 36.68
C TRP A 745 2.49 10.49 35.34
N PHE A 746 1.86 9.67 34.49
CA PHE A 746 2.35 9.36 33.15
C PHE A 746 2.38 10.58 32.22
N ASP A 747 1.38 11.47 32.33
CA ASP A 747 1.37 12.73 31.58
C ASP A 747 2.54 13.65 32.01
N THR A 748 2.81 13.76 33.31
CA THR A 748 3.94 14.54 33.85
C THR A 748 5.28 14.00 33.39
N LEU A 749 5.50 12.68 33.49
CA LEU A 749 6.75 12.05 33.05
C LEU A 749 7.02 12.25 31.56
N ARG A 750 5.97 12.17 30.73
CA ARG A 750 6.11 12.46 29.29
C ARG A 750 6.43 13.94 29.04
N GLY A 751 5.79 14.86 29.78
CA GLY A 751 6.08 16.29 29.69
C GLY A 751 7.53 16.61 30.05
N LEU A 752 8.04 16.01 31.14
CA LEU A 752 9.44 16.13 31.57
C LEU A 752 10.40 15.53 30.54
N ALA A 753 10.08 14.37 29.96
CA ALA A 753 10.89 13.76 28.90
C ALA A 753 11.02 14.69 27.69
N LEU A 754 9.91 15.28 27.21
CA LEU A 754 9.93 16.22 26.10
C LEU A 754 10.72 17.48 26.41
N ALA A 755 10.52 18.07 27.59
CA ALA A 755 11.26 19.24 28.03
C ALA A 755 12.78 18.93 28.05
N ARG A 756 13.16 17.79 28.66
CA ARG A 756 14.56 17.32 28.66
C ARG A 756 15.10 17.14 27.25
N VAL A 757 14.36 16.51 26.34
CA VAL A 757 14.80 16.28 24.95
C VAL A 757 15.07 17.60 24.23
N ILE A 758 14.18 18.60 24.37
CA ILE A 758 14.37 19.92 23.77
C ILE A 758 15.60 20.63 24.37
N THR A 759 15.72 20.64 25.70
CA THR A 759 16.87 21.23 26.39
C THR A 759 18.17 20.56 25.97
N TYR A 760 18.21 19.23 25.88
CA TYR A 760 19.40 18.51 25.48
C TYR A 760 19.89 18.89 24.07
N HIS A 761 18.99 18.97 23.08
CA HIS A 761 19.38 19.36 21.71
C HIS A 761 19.70 20.86 21.59
N MET A 762 19.26 21.69 22.54
CA MET A 762 19.64 23.11 22.58
C MET A 762 21.01 23.37 23.18
N PHE A 763 21.38 22.63 24.24
CA PHE A 763 22.58 22.92 25.02
C PHE A 763 23.66 21.83 24.97
N THR A 764 23.36 20.66 24.36
CA THR A 764 24.25 19.50 24.20
C THR A 764 24.96 19.06 25.49
N VAL A 765 24.24 19.14 26.62
CA VAL A 765 24.81 18.88 27.94
C VAL A 765 24.69 17.41 28.31
N ALA A 766 25.79 16.66 28.23
CA ALA A 766 25.84 15.21 28.45
C ALA A 766 25.25 14.76 29.80
N TRP A 767 25.49 15.49 30.91
CA TRP A 767 24.98 15.09 32.23
C TRP A 767 23.44 15.02 32.30
N LEU A 768 22.72 15.69 31.40
CA LEU A 768 21.26 15.60 31.30
C LEU A 768 20.76 14.19 30.94
N SER A 769 21.61 13.31 30.39
CA SER A 769 21.27 11.90 30.14
C SER A 769 21.24 11.05 31.39
N PHE A 770 22.14 11.33 32.34
CA PHE A 770 22.11 10.71 33.67
C PHE A 770 20.99 11.29 34.54
N ALA A 771 20.78 12.61 34.53
CA ALA A 771 19.75 13.22 35.39
C ALA A 771 18.33 12.73 35.09
N PHE A 772 18.01 12.51 33.81
CA PHE A 772 16.71 12.00 33.40
C PHE A 772 16.82 11.27 32.04
N PRO A 773 16.88 9.92 32.01
CA PRO A 773 16.98 9.13 30.78
C PRO A 773 15.65 9.13 30.02
N ALA A 774 15.38 10.23 29.30
CA ALA A 774 14.07 10.52 28.71
C ALA A 774 13.59 9.43 27.74
N MET A 775 14.48 8.86 26.91
CA MET A 775 14.11 7.85 25.92
C MET A 775 13.67 6.54 26.57
N GLY A 776 14.44 6.04 27.56
CA GLY A 776 14.06 4.87 28.34
C GLY A 776 12.71 5.04 29.06
N VAL A 777 12.47 6.23 29.63
CA VAL A 777 11.17 6.57 30.24
C VAL A 777 10.05 6.56 29.19
N MET A 778 10.25 7.18 28.02
CA MET A 778 9.24 7.22 26.96
C MET A 778 8.87 5.82 26.45
N PHE A 779 9.84 4.91 26.28
CA PHE A 779 9.57 3.52 25.90
C PHE A 779 8.83 2.75 26.99
N ALA A 780 9.17 2.94 28.26
CA ALA A 780 8.46 2.29 29.37
C ALA A 780 6.99 2.76 29.50
N LEU A 781 6.74 4.05 29.33
CA LEU A 781 5.38 4.60 29.26
C LEU A 781 4.63 4.02 28.04
N GLY A 782 5.32 3.88 26.90
CA GLY A 782 4.83 3.25 25.68
C GLY A 782 4.37 1.81 25.90
N GLY A 783 5.22 0.97 26.50
CA GLY A 783 4.93 -0.43 26.82
C GLY A 783 3.73 -0.58 27.75
N SER A 784 3.67 0.18 28.84
CA SER A 784 2.52 0.16 29.78
C SER A 784 1.20 0.52 29.08
N LEU A 785 1.21 1.52 28.19
CA LEU A 785 0.04 1.90 27.40
C LEU A 785 -0.31 0.86 26.32
N MET A 786 0.68 0.19 25.75
CA MET A 786 0.48 -0.86 24.75
C MET A 786 -0.14 -2.11 25.39
N ALA A 787 0.38 -2.58 26.52
CA ALA A 787 -0.23 -3.68 27.28
C ALA A 787 -1.70 -3.40 27.60
N ARG A 788 -2.02 -2.19 28.10
CA ARG A 788 -3.41 -1.76 28.33
C ARG A 788 -4.28 -1.80 27.06
N SER A 789 -3.70 -1.50 25.90
CA SER A 789 -4.42 -1.49 24.62
C SER A 789 -4.68 -2.92 24.14
N LEU A 790 -3.68 -3.81 24.27
CA LEU A 790 -3.78 -5.23 23.94
C LEU A 790 -4.79 -5.96 24.82
N ASP A 791 -4.84 -5.67 26.12
CA ASP A 791 -5.83 -6.24 27.04
C ASP A 791 -7.26 -5.85 26.67
N ARG A 792 -7.47 -4.65 26.13
CA ARG A 792 -8.81 -4.14 25.76
C ARG A 792 -9.30 -4.64 24.41
N ALA A 793 -8.41 -4.65 23.40
CA ALA A 793 -8.78 -4.95 22.02
C ALA A 793 -7.58 -5.52 21.24
N PRO A 794 -7.21 -6.80 21.43
CA PRO A 794 -5.97 -7.37 20.89
C PRO A 794 -5.90 -7.28 19.35
N GLY A 795 -7.03 -7.48 18.66
CA GLY A 795 -7.11 -7.38 17.20
C GLY A 795 -7.05 -5.95 16.62
N GLN A 796 -7.17 -4.90 17.45
CA GLN A 796 -7.15 -3.50 16.99
C GLN A 796 -6.06 -2.65 17.64
N ALA A 797 -5.37 -3.16 18.68
CA ALA A 797 -4.39 -2.38 19.44
C ALA A 797 -3.22 -1.87 18.58
N VAL A 798 -2.62 -2.76 17.78
CA VAL A 798 -1.53 -2.43 16.86
C VAL A 798 -1.97 -1.38 15.85
N TYR A 799 -3.07 -1.64 15.13
CA TYR A 799 -3.64 -0.69 14.17
C TYR A 799 -3.94 0.68 14.80
N GLY A 800 -4.50 0.68 16.01
CA GLY A 800 -4.80 1.90 16.76
C GLY A 800 -3.57 2.73 17.12
N ARG A 801 -2.40 2.10 17.28
CA ARG A 801 -1.11 2.77 17.52
C ARG A 801 -0.47 3.26 16.23
N LEU A 802 -0.43 2.41 15.20
CA LEU A 802 0.08 2.79 13.87
C LEU A 802 -0.65 4.02 13.33
N ARG A 803 -1.97 4.04 13.44
CA ARG A 803 -2.81 5.16 13.01
C ARG A 803 -2.55 6.46 13.79
N ARG A 804 -2.01 6.39 15.02
CA ARG A 804 -1.64 7.56 15.81
C ARG A 804 -0.25 8.09 15.48
N LEU A 805 0.59 7.25 14.87
CA LEU A 805 2.01 7.53 14.63
C LEU A 805 2.25 7.96 13.17
N LEU A 806 1.82 7.15 12.21
CA LEU A 806 2.16 7.32 10.79
C LEU A 806 1.69 8.66 10.20
N PRO A 807 0.47 9.16 10.46
CA PRO A 807 0.05 10.44 9.86
C PRO A 807 0.89 11.64 10.27
N ALA A 808 1.48 11.63 11.48
CA ALA A 808 2.36 12.71 11.92
C ALA A 808 3.73 12.65 11.21
N LEU A 809 4.27 11.45 10.98
CA LEU A 809 5.46 11.25 10.14
C LEU A 809 5.19 11.69 8.70
N TRP A 810 4.04 11.31 8.13
CA TRP A 810 3.71 11.68 6.75
C TRP A 810 3.59 13.19 6.57
N ALA A 811 3.09 13.91 7.57
CA ALA A 811 3.06 15.36 7.55
C ALA A 811 4.46 15.98 7.60
N LEU A 812 5.37 15.40 8.40
CA LEU A 812 6.77 15.79 8.41
C LEU A 812 7.42 15.52 7.04
N GLY A 813 7.24 14.32 6.49
CA GLY A 813 7.79 13.93 5.18
C GLY A 813 7.24 14.77 4.02
N ALA A 814 5.96 15.12 4.04
CA ALA A 814 5.34 16.00 3.03
C ALA A 814 5.95 17.41 3.01
N VAL A 815 6.60 17.85 4.09
CA VAL A 815 7.31 19.12 4.16
C VAL A 815 8.81 18.93 3.92
N LEU A 816 9.45 17.99 4.60
CA LEU A 816 10.90 17.80 4.53
C LEU A 816 11.35 17.25 3.18
N ILE A 817 10.64 16.31 2.57
CA ILE A 817 11.08 15.71 1.30
C ILE A 817 11.22 16.77 0.19
N PRO A 818 10.22 17.65 -0.06
CA PRO A 818 10.39 18.74 -1.02
C PRO A 818 11.55 19.69 -0.68
N VAL A 819 11.74 20.02 0.60
CA VAL A 819 12.82 20.93 1.04
C VAL A 819 14.20 20.30 0.87
N MET A 820 14.34 19.00 1.18
CA MET A 820 15.58 18.26 0.94
C MET A 820 15.89 18.15 -0.55
N ILE A 821 14.88 17.94 -1.40
CA ILE A 821 15.04 17.94 -2.86
C ILE A 821 15.51 19.33 -3.34
N TRP A 822 14.95 20.40 -2.77
CA TRP A 822 15.35 21.79 -3.10
C TRP A 822 16.80 22.09 -2.72
N HIS A 823 17.24 21.66 -1.53
CA HIS A 823 18.61 21.86 -1.05
C HIS A 823 19.64 20.91 -1.68
N GLY A 824 19.20 19.99 -2.53
CA GLY A 824 20.06 19.02 -3.21
C GLY A 824 20.36 17.77 -2.38
N TRP A 825 20.49 16.65 -3.07
CA TRP A 825 20.93 15.38 -2.51
C TRP A 825 22.21 14.99 -3.25
N ALA A 826 23.34 14.93 -2.55
CA ALA A 826 24.63 14.56 -3.15
C ALA A 826 24.51 13.17 -3.80
N ASP A 827 24.00 12.20 -3.05
CA ASP A 827 23.65 10.86 -3.53
C ASP A 827 22.14 10.64 -3.37
N ARG A 828 21.37 10.65 -4.47
CA ARG A 828 19.92 10.42 -4.37
C ARG A 828 19.66 9.00 -3.85
N PRO A 829 18.87 8.82 -2.78
CA PRO A 829 18.60 7.50 -2.24
C PRO A 829 17.82 6.70 -3.27
N ALA A 830 18.10 5.40 -3.31
CA ALA A 830 17.34 4.50 -4.15
C ALA A 830 15.84 4.62 -3.81
N TRP A 831 14.99 4.56 -4.83
CA TRP A 831 13.55 4.77 -4.64
C TRP A 831 12.92 3.88 -3.53
N PRO A 832 13.32 2.61 -3.32
CA PRO A 832 12.85 1.80 -2.20
C PRO A 832 13.16 2.38 -0.81
N GLU A 833 14.26 3.11 -0.66
CA GLU A 833 14.63 3.71 0.62
C GLU A 833 13.67 4.85 0.99
N LEU A 834 13.15 5.59 0.01
CA LEU A 834 12.13 6.61 0.24
C LEU A 834 10.81 6.04 0.77
N LEU A 835 10.53 4.74 0.58
CA LEU A 835 9.34 4.08 1.15
C LEU A 835 9.36 4.06 2.69
N THR A 836 10.52 4.19 3.31
CA THR A 836 10.64 4.30 4.77
C THR A 836 9.94 5.56 5.33
N TRP A 837 9.77 6.62 4.52
CA TRP A 837 8.95 7.78 4.88
C TRP A 837 7.45 7.45 4.94
N LEU A 838 7.00 6.42 4.20
CA LEU A 838 5.63 5.92 4.27
C LEU A 838 5.45 4.93 5.43
N PHE A 839 6.40 4.01 5.59
CA PHE A 839 6.39 3.01 6.66
C PHE A 839 7.82 2.79 7.20
N PRO A 840 8.18 3.38 8.36
CA PRO A 840 9.56 3.53 8.80
C PRO A 840 10.09 2.26 9.48
N VAL A 841 10.30 1.20 8.68
CA VAL A 841 10.93 -0.06 9.13
C VAL A 841 12.43 0.08 9.35
N ALA A 842 13.04 1.09 8.71
CA ALA A 842 14.40 1.54 8.88
C ALA A 842 14.41 3.08 8.98
N GLN A 843 15.55 3.66 9.35
CA GLN A 843 15.71 5.11 9.40
C GLN A 843 15.45 5.73 8.02
N PRO A 844 14.53 6.71 7.92
CA PRO A 844 14.30 7.38 6.66
C PRO A 844 15.52 8.16 6.18
N PRO A 845 15.86 8.09 4.89
CA PRO A 845 17.03 8.78 4.37
C PRO A 845 16.81 10.30 4.40
N GLY A 846 17.87 11.03 4.75
CA GLY A 846 17.95 12.50 4.72
C GLY A 846 19.21 12.97 3.99
N ASN A 847 19.22 14.21 3.51
CA ASN A 847 20.43 14.84 2.97
C ASN A 847 21.24 15.54 4.08
N ALA A 848 22.46 15.99 3.77
CA ALA A 848 23.33 16.67 4.75
C ALA A 848 22.65 17.86 5.45
N TRP A 849 21.80 18.60 4.73
CA TRP A 849 21.04 19.73 5.28
C TRP A 849 20.02 19.30 6.35
N ALA A 850 19.36 18.16 6.16
CA ALA A 850 18.34 17.68 7.08
C ALA A 850 18.86 16.73 8.16
N ALA A 851 20.18 16.48 8.24
CA ALA A 851 20.77 15.45 9.10
C ALA A 851 20.29 15.53 10.55
N ASP A 852 20.29 16.72 11.15
CA ASP A 852 19.82 16.95 12.52
C ASP A 852 18.30 16.73 12.68
N VAL A 853 17.53 17.01 11.63
CA VAL A 853 16.06 16.86 11.65
C VAL A 853 15.65 15.41 11.43
N THR A 854 16.33 14.68 10.54
CA THR A 854 16.07 13.24 10.31
C THR A 854 16.66 12.39 11.44
N GLY A 855 17.70 12.87 12.12
CA GLY A 855 18.37 12.16 13.22
C GLY A 855 17.46 11.80 14.39
N VAL A 856 16.30 12.46 14.58
CA VAL A 856 15.35 12.10 15.66
C VAL A 856 14.37 10.99 15.28
N LEU A 857 14.38 10.53 14.02
CA LEU A 857 13.40 9.56 13.53
C LEU A 857 13.67 8.14 14.04
N TRP A 858 14.88 7.85 14.53
CA TRP A 858 15.22 6.53 15.11
C TRP A 858 14.22 6.09 16.19
N TYR A 859 13.78 7.02 17.04
CA TYR A 859 12.81 6.72 18.10
C TYR A 859 11.50 6.19 17.53
N LEU A 860 11.06 6.79 16.42
CA LEU A 860 9.81 6.43 15.76
C LEU A 860 9.92 5.02 15.15
N VAL A 861 11.06 4.69 14.55
CA VAL A 861 11.38 3.37 13.98
C VAL A 861 11.38 2.31 15.10
N ALA A 862 12.12 2.55 16.18
CA ALA A 862 12.16 1.64 17.33
C ALA A 862 10.77 1.49 17.98
N TYR A 863 10.02 2.59 18.15
CA TYR A 863 8.66 2.56 18.69
C TYR A 863 7.70 1.78 17.79
N LEU A 864 7.81 1.94 16.47
CA LEU A 864 7.04 1.17 15.49
C LEU A 864 7.28 -0.33 15.69
N TRP A 865 8.54 -0.75 15.72
CA TRP A 865 8.91 -2.14 15.93
C TRP A 865 8.42 -2.67 17.27
N PHE A 866 8.56 -1.93 18.37
CA PHE A 866 7.99 -2.34 19.66
C PHE A 866 6.46 -2.50 19.60
N VAL A 867 5.74 -1.63 18.89
CA VAL A 867 4.29 -1.78 18.70
C VAL A 867 3.96 -3.05 17.91
N LEU A 868 4.70 -3.34 16.85
CA LEU A 868 4.50 -4.52 16.01
C LEU A 868 4.82 -5.83 16.75
N LEU A 869 5.90 -5.83 17.54
CA LEU A 869 6.36 -6.98 18.33
C LEU A 869 5.59 -7.15 19.64
N SER A 870 4.87 -6.14 20.12
CA SER A 870 4.17 -6.20 21.42
C SER A 870 3.18 -7.36 21.60
N PRO A 871 2.40 -7.81 20.61
CA PRO A 871 1.54 -8.99 20.78
C PRO A 871 2.31 -10.26 21.15
N THR A 872 3.49 -10.47 20.55
CA THR A 872 4.35 -11.62 20.85
C THR A 872 5.13 -11.39 22.15
N LEU A 873 5.75 -10.22 22.32
CA LEU A 873 6.50 -9.85 23.52
C LEU A 873 5.65 -9.90 24.79
N LEU A 874 4.40 -9.44 24.76
CA LEU A 874 3.50 -9.50 25.91
C LEU A 874 3.14 -10.96 26.25
N THR A 875 2.97 -11.80 25.24
CA THR A 875 2.70 -13.24 25.42
C THR A 875 3.90 -13.95 26.03
N LEU A 876 5.11 -13.66 25.53
CA LEU A 876 6.37 -14.18 26.08
C LEU A 876 6.59 -13.69 27.51
N TYR A 877 6.44 -12.39 27.76
CA TYR A 877 6.57 -11.80 29.10
C TYR A 877 5.64 -12.46 30.12
N ARG A 878 4.36 -12.65 29.78
CA ARG A 878 3.39 -13.29 30.70
C ARG A 878 3.70 -14.76 30.96
N ARG A 879 4.45 -15.42 30.07
CA ARG A 879 4.80 -16.84 30.20
C ARG A 879 6.19 -17.04 30.83
N TRP A 880 7.15 -16.16 30.55
CA TRP A 880 8.56 -16.21 30.97
C TRP A 880 9.05 -14.78 31.31
N PRO A 881 8.59 -14.17 32.41
CA PRO A 881 8.79 -12.74 32.65
C PRO A 881 10.27 -12.35 32.77
N LEU A 882 11.05 -13.05 33.59
CA LEU A 882 12.46 -12.72 33.82
C LEU A 882 13.33 -12.95 32.57
N PRO A 883 13.29 -14.12 31.89
CA PRO A 883 14.05 -14.31 30.64
C PRO A 883 13.69 -13.30 29.56
N THR A 884 12.42 -12.92 29.45
CA THR A 884 11.99 -11.93 28.44
C THR A 884 12.57 -10.55 28.72
N VAL A 885 12.68 -10.13 29.99
CA VAL A 885 13.30 -8.83 30.37
C VAL A 885 14.82 -8.86 30.24
N LEU A 886 15.47 -9.98 30.54
CA LEU A 886 16.93 -10.10 30.44
C LEU A 886 17.41 -10.22 28.98
N LEU A 887 16.59 -10.73 28.07
CA LEU A 887 16.96 -10.97 26.68
C LEU A 887 17.45 -9.69 25.94
N PRO A 888 16.76 -8.53 25.98
CA PRO A 888 17.28 -7.29 25.39
C PRO A 888 18.61 -6.83 26.00
N LEU A 889 18.80 -7.02 27.31
CA LEU A 889 20.06 -6.66 27.99
C LEU A 889 21.22 -7.56 27.54
N ALA A 890 20.99 -8.87 27.45
CA ALA A 890 21.97 -9.80 26.89
C ALA A 890 22.27 -9.46 25.41
N GLY A 891 21.23 -9.07 24.66
CA GLY A 891 21.35 -8.62 23.28
C GLY A 891 22.25 -7.39 23.12
N VAL A 892 22.07 -6.34 23.94
CA VAL A 892 22.90 -5.14 23.83
C VAL A 892 24.35 -5.40 24.24
N VAL A 893 24.58 -6.26 25.25
CA VAL A 893 25.92 -6.70 25.62
C VAL A 893 26.57 -7.43 24.45
N LEU A 894 25.90 -8.43 23.88
CA LEU A 894 26.42 -9.20 22.74
C LEU A 894 26.72 -8.29 21.54
N LEU A 895 25.83 -7.37 21.20
CA LEU A 895 26.01 -6.46 20.05
C LEU A 895 27.21 -5.51 20.23
N GLN A 896 27.53 -5.16 21.47
CA GLN A 896 28.64 -4.25 21.80
C GLN A 896 29.96 -4.99 22.02
N THR A 897 29.93 -6.29 22.30
CA THR A 897 31.15 -7.10 22.56
C THR A 897 31.49 -8.09 21.45
N ALA A 898 30.58 -8.38 20.52
CA ALA A 898 30.80 -9.31 19.41
C ALA A 898 31.46 -8.63 18.19
N TYR A 899 32.32 -9.37 17.49
CA TYR A 899 32.97 -8.96 16.24
C TYR A 899 32.59 -9.92 15.09
N PRO A 900 32.23 -9.43 13.88
CA PRO A 900 32.09 -8.03 13.46
C PRO A 900 30.76 -7.39 13.90
N THR A 901 30.76 -6.07 14.08
CA THR A 901 29.56 -5.31 14.42
C THR A 901 28.55 -5.31 13.26
N LEU A 902 27.25 -5.37 13.58
CA LEU A 902 26.18 -5.24 12.58
C LEU A 902 26.12 -3.79 12.10
N GLY A 903 26.69 -3.51 10.93
CA GLY A 903 26.63 -2.19 10.27
C GLY A 903 25.31 -1.93 9.53
N GLY A 904 25.10 -0.67 9.16
CA GLY A 904 23.99 -0.24 8.30
C GLY A 904 22.62 -0.11 9.00
N PRO A 905 21.55 0.18 8.22
CA PRO A 905 20.22 0.55 8.76
C PRO A 905 19.54 -0.55 9.59
N VAL A 906 19.86 -1.83 9.33
CA VAL A 906 19.34 -2.95 10.11
C VAL A 906 20.04 -3.04 11.46
N GLY A 907 21.37 -2.84 11.48
CA GLY A 907 22.18 -2.85 12.69
C GLY A 907 21.74 -1.78 13.70
N SER A 908 21.44 -0.57 13.23
CA SER A 908 20.94 0.51 14.09
C SER A 908 19.60 0.14 14.75
N VAL A 909 18.66 -0.42 13.97
CA VAL A 909 17.34 -0.82 14.49
C VAL A 909 17.46 -1.92 15.54
N VAL A 910 18.30 -2.92 15.30
CA VAL A 910 18.53 -4.02 16.23
C VAL A 910 19.16 -3.51 17.53
N THR A 911 20.13 -2.60 17.44
CA THR A 911 20.76 -1.96 18.60
C THR A 911 19.76 -1.16 19.43
N ASP A 912 18.89 -0.36 18.79
CA ASP A 912 17.84 0.40 19.50
C ASP A 912 16.85 -0.52 20.23
N LEU A 913 16.43 -1.61 19.57
CA LEU A 913 15.51 -2.58 20.14
C LEU A 913 16.11 -3.31 21.34
N ALA A 914 17.40 -3.65 21.29
CA ALA A 914 18.12 -4.24 22.41
C ALA A 914 18.25 -3.23 23.56
N THR A 915 18.64 -1.99 23.25
CA THR A 915 18.90 -0.91 24.22
C THR A 915 17.65 -0.56 25.04
N PHE A 916 16.50 -0.39 24.38
CA PHE A 916 15.29 0.08 25.05
C PHE A 916 14.26 -1.02 25.36
N GLY A 917 14.52 -2.26 24.92
CA GLY A 917 13.59 -3.38 25.08
C GLY A 917 13.26 -3.70 26.53
N ALA A 918 14.25 -3.64 27.43
CA ALA A 918 14.03 -3.87 28.85
C ALA A 918 13.13 -2.79 29.48
N CYS A 919 13.29 -1.51 29.10
CA CYS A 919 12.42 -0.43 29.54
C CYS A 919 10.97 -0.61 29.05
N TRP A 920 10.77 -1.00 27.78
CA TRP A 920 9.44 -1.30 27.24
C TRP A 920 8.74 -2.42 28.04
N LEU A 921 9.47 -3.49 28.36
CA LEU A 921 8.98 -4.62 29.15
C LEU A 921 8.74 -4.27 30.62
N ALA A 922 9.54 -3.37 31.22
CA ALA A 922 9.24 -2.80 32.53
C ALA A 922 7.89 -2.08 32.54
N GLY A 923 7.50 -1.48 31.41
CA GLY A 923 6.15 -0.97 31.17
C GLY A 923 5.07 -2.04 31.26
N PHE A 924 5.28 -3.23 30.69
CA PHE A 924 4.38 -4.38 30.84
C PHE A 924 4.30 -4.84 32.30
N ALA A 925 5.44 -4.95 32.97
CA ALA A 925 5.53 -5.35 34.38
C ALA A 925 4.79 -4.38 35.30
N HIS A 926 4.86 -3.08 35.00
CA HIS A 926 4.07 -2.07 35.68
C HIS A 926 2.56 -2.26 35.49
N ARG A 927 2.12 -2.55 34.25
CA ARG A 927 0.70 -2.74 33.92
C ARG A 927 0.11 -3.98 34.56
N ASP A 928 0.81 -5.10 34.53
CA ASP A 928 0.39 -6.37 35.13
C ASP A 928 0.55 -6.36 36.68
N GLY A 929 1.09 -5.28 37.23
CA GLY A 929 1.29 -5.08 38.66
C GLY A 929 2.44 -5.90 39.23
N ALA A 930 3.28 -6.52 38.41
CA ALA A 930 4.42 -7.32 38.82
C ALA A 930 5.41 -6.49 39.66
N LEU A 931 5.71 -5.25 39.27
CA LEU A 931 6.59 -4.35 40.03
C LEU A 931 6.07 -4.07 41.46
N ARG A 932 4.75 -4.16 41.68
CA ARG A 932 4.17 -3.97 43.02
C ARG A 932 4.35 -5.17 43.94
N ARG A 933 4.46 -6.37 43.35
CA ARG A 933 4.64 -7.64 44.07
C ARG A 933 6.09 -7.87 44.50
N ILE A 934 7.04 -7.17 43.88
CA ILE A 934 8.46 -7.23 44.24
C ILE A 934 8.69 -6.39 45.51
N PRO A 935 9.37 -6.94 46.54
CA PRO A 935 9.78 -6.18 47.73
C PRO A 935 10.56 -4.93 47.34
N LEU A 936 10.29 -3.80 47.99
CA LEU A 936 10.93 -2.52 47.64
C LEU A 936 12.46 -2.62 47.73
N ALA A 937 13.00 -3.26 48.76
CA ALA A 937 14.44 -3.45 48.92
C ALA A 937 15.06 -4.23 47.74
N ALA A 938 14.41 -5.30 47.28
CA ALA A 938 14.89 -6.08 46.14
C ALA A 938 14.85 -5.27 44.82
N LEU A 939 13.81 -4.46 44.63
CA LEU A 939 13.69 -3.58 43.46
C LEU A 939 14.75 -2.48 43.50
N VAL A 940 15.00 -1.88 44.66
CA VAL A 940 16.03 -0.85 44.86
C VAL A 940 17.43 -1.44 44.64
N ALA A 941 17.71 -2.64 45.16
CA ALA A 941 18.97 -3.33 44.92
C ALA A 941 19.18 -3.63 43.43
N ALA A 942 18.17 -4.15 42.73
CA ALA A 942 18.24 -4.40 41.29
C ALA A 942 18.45 -3.10 40.49
N ALA A 943 17.77 -2.01 40.86
CA ALA A 943 17.96 -0.71 40.25
C ALA A 943 19.37 -0.16 40.49
N ALA A 944 19.91 -0.29 41.70
CA ALA A 944 21.26 0.14 42.05
C ALA A 944 22.33 -0.62 41.25
N VAL A 945 22.16 -1.94 41.07
CA VAL A 945 23.04 -2.76 40.21
C VAL A 945 22.99 -2.25 38.76
N CYS A 946 21.79 -2.04 38.21
CA CYS A 946 21.65 -1.55 36.83
C CYS A 946 22.27 -0.15 36.64
N LEU A 947 22.04 0.78 37.58
CA LEU A 947 22.65 2.12 37.55
C LEU A 947 24.18 2.03 37.67
N GLY A 948 24.69 1.18 38.57
CA GLY A 948 26.12 0.95 38.77
C GLY A 948 26.80 0.38 37.53
N VAL A 949 26.17 -0.58 36.83
CA VAL A 949 26.67 -1.10 35.55
C VAL A 949 26.70 0.00 34.49
N GLY A 950 25.65 0.81 34.37
CA GLY A 950 25.60 1.90 33.38
C GLY A 950 26.68 2.97 33.61
N VAL A 951 26.83 3.44 34.86
CA VAL A 951 27.88 4.42 35.22
C VAL A 951 29.27 3.80 35.09
N GLY A 952 29.46 2.59 35.62
CA GLY A 952 30.74 1.89 35.57
C GLY A 952 31.22 1.66 34.15
N TRP A 953 30.33 1.27 33.24
CA TRP A 953 30.66 1.09 31.82
C TRP A 953 31.11 2.41 31.18
N THR A 954 30.36 3.50 31.39
CA THR A 954 30.70 4.83 30.83
C THR A 954 32.06 5.33 31.31
N VAL A 955 32.39 5.09 32.59
CA VAL A 955 33.68 5.52 33.17
C VAL A 955 34.85 4.64 32.70
N THR A 956 34.62 3.33 32.52
CA THR A 956 35.68 2.36 32.14
C THR A 956 35.95 2.32 30.64
N HIS A 957 35.04 2.81 29.80
CA HIS A 957 35.16 2.82 28.34
C HIS A 957 34.97 4.24 27.78
N PRO A 958 35.92 5.17 28.02
CA PRO A 958 35.81 6.57 27.62
C PRO A 958 35.81 6.78 26.10
N GLU A 959 36.23 5.79 25.32
CA GLU A 959 36.21 5.78 23.84
C GLU A 959 34.83 6.16 23.26
N GLY A 960 33.74 5.79 23.96
CA GLY A 960 32.36 6.05 23.54
C GLY A 960 31.80 7.39 23.99
N GLY A 961 32.59 8.22 24.67
CA GLY A 961 32.15 9.48 25.26
C GLY A 961 31.43 9.33 26.61
N TYR A 962 31.17 10.47 27.26
CA TYR A 962 30.48 10.51 28.56
C TYR A 962 28.97 10.73 28.45
N ASP A 963 28.39 10.74 27.24
CA ASP A 963 26.94 10.82 27.08
C ASP A 963 26.33 9.43 26.93
N LEU A 964 25.36 9.10 27.78
CA LEU A 964 24.63 7.83 27.64
C LEU A 964 23.96 7.67 26.28
N ASN A 965 23.62 8.75 25.56
CA ASN A 965 22.99 8.60 24.24
C ASN A 965 23.92 7.94 23.21
N ASP A 966 25.24 8.04 23.40
CA ASP A 966 26.26 7.54 22.48
C ASP A 966 26.75 6.13 22.85
N VAL A 967 26.36 5.64 24.03
CA VAL A 967 26.82 4.35 24.59
C VAL A 967 25.63 3.42 24.87
N PRO A 968 25.18 2.60 23.88
CA PRO A 968 23.96 1.79 23.98
C PRO A 968 23.90 0.86 25.20
N LEU A 969 25.01 0.22 25.57
CA LEU A 969 25.08 -0.67 26.74
C LEU A 969 24.83 0.13 28.04
N ALA A 970 25.58 1.20 28.25
CA ALA A 970 25.42 2.06 29.42
C ALA A 970 23.99 2.62 29.50
N GLN A 971 23.45 3.05 28.37
CA GLN A 971 22.09 3.57 28.26
C GLN A 971 21.05 2.54 28.67
N ALA A 972 21.17 1.29 28.22
CA ALA A 972 20.21 0.24 28.48
C ALA A 972 20.08 -0.06 29.99
N PHE A 973 21.23 -0.26 30.65
CA PHE A 973 21.28 -0.57 32.08
C PHE A 973 20.88 0.64 32.93
N TYR A 974 21.41 1.83 32.63
CA TYR A 974 21.09 3.05 33.38
C TYR A 974 19.59 3.40 33.27
N SER A 975 19.06 3.40 32.05
CA SER A 975 17.64 3.67 31.79
C SER A 975 16.73 2.68 32.50
N LEU A 976 17.07 1.38 32.50
CA LEU A 976 16.27 0.37 33.19
C LEU A 976 16.24 0.61 34.71
N GLY A 977 17.41 0.83 35.33
CA GLY A 977 17.50 1.08 36.77
C GLY A 977 16.68 2.30 37.20
N PHE A 978 16.78 3.39 36.44
CA PHE A 978 16.01 4.61 36.67
C PHE A 978 14.50 4.37 36.51
N VAL A 979 14.08 3.70 35.42
CA VAL A 979 12.67 3.42 35.11
C VAL A 979 12.01 2.51 36.17
N LEU A 980 12.73 1.53 36.71
CA LEU A 980 12.20 0.64 37.75
C LEU A 980 11.77 1.42 39.00
N LEU A 981 12.62 2.34 39.46
CA LEU A 981 12.32 3.22 40.59
C LEU A 981 11.15 4.17 40.26
N LEU A 982 11.19 4.78 39.08
CA LEU A 982 10.19 5.76 38.62
C LEU A 982 8.78 5.16 38.49
N LEU A 983 8.67 3.94 37.95
CA LEU A 983 7.39 3.22 37.82
C LEU A 983 6.86 2.69 39.16
N ARG A 984 7.73 2.51 40.16
CA ARG A 984 7.35 2.11 41.53
C ARG A 984 6.85 3.28 42.37
N ALA A 985 7.40 4.48 42.20
CA ALA A 985 7.19 5.64 43.08
C ALA A 985 5.75 6.21 43.12
N ARG A 986 5.00 6.15 42.00
CA ARG A 986 3.60 6.63 41.83
C ARG A 986 3.09 7.64 42.90
N PRO A 987 3.61 8.88 42.91
CA PRO A 987 3.21 9.88 43.89
C PRO A 987 1.73 10.29 43.72
N PRO A 988 1.05 10.72 44.79
CA PRO A 988 -0.31 11.24 44.69
C PRO A 988 -0.33 12.55 43.89
N MET A 989 -1.01 12.56 42.74
CA MET A 989 -1.01 13.69 41.80
C MET A 989 -2.11 14.74 42.04
N ALA A 990 -2.77 14.71 43.21
CA ALA A 990 -3.87 15.63 43.52
C ALA A 990 -3.42 17.11 43.62
N TRP A 991 -2.16 17.35 43.97
CA TRP A 991 -1.59 18.70 44.06
C TRP A 991 -1.48 19.39 42.69
N LEU A 992 -1.20 18.63 41.62
CA LEU A 992 -1.05 19.19 40.27
C LEU A 992 -2.35 19.84 39.80
N ALA A 993 -3.50 19.26 40.16
CA ALA A 993 -4.81 19.81 39.86
C ALA A 993 -5.09 21.15 40.58
N ARG A 994 -4.38 21.45 41.68
CA ARG A 994 -4.48 22.73 42.40
C ARG A 994 -3.76 23.85 41.65
N ILE A 995 -2.68 23.53 40.93
CA ILE A 995 -1.92 24.47 40.11
C ILE A 995 -2.42 24.41 38.66
N ARG A 996 -3.57 25.03 38.40
CA ARG A 996 -4.23 25.04 37.07
C ARG A 996 -3.32 25.36 35.87
N PRO A 997 -2.42 26.38 35.90
CA PRO A 997 -1.56 26.66 34.75
C PRO A 997 -0.60 25.50 34.46
N LEU A 998 -0.06 24.86 35.51
CA LEU A 998 0.84 23.73 35.37
C LEU A 998 0.11 22.46 34.90
N ASP A 999 -1.08 22.15 35.42
CA ASP A 999 -1.89 21.01 34.90
C ASP A 999 -2.24 21.19 33.42
N ARG A 1000 -2.55 22.43 33.01
CA ARG A 1000 -2.83 22.76 31.60
C ARG A 1000 -1.60 22.54 30.73
N LEU A 1001 -0.42 23.01 31.17
CA LEU A 1001 0.84 22.82 30.46
C LEU A 1001 1.19 21.33 30.30
N VAL A 1002 1.16 20.56 31.39
CA VAL A 1002 1.43 19.11 31.36
C VAL A 1002 0.45 18.38 30.44
N THR A 1003 -0.84 18.73 30.53
CA THR A 1003 -1.88 18.13 29.68
C THR A 1003 -1.63 18.46 28.20
N TRP A 1004 -1.25 19.70 27.89
CA TRP A 1004 -0.96 20.18 26.55
C TRP A 1004 0.25 19.46 25.95
N LEU A 1005 1.40 19.47 26.66
CA LEU A 1005 2.62 18.76 26.25
C LEU A 1005 2.35 17.28 25.98
N SER A 1006 1.67 16.58 26.90
CA SER A 1006 1.34 15.16 26.72
C SER A 1006 0.37 14.91 25.55
N SER A 1007 -0.52 15.87 25.24
CA SER A 1007 -1.48 15.76 24.13
C SER A 1007 -0.91 16.08 22.75
N ARG A 1008 0.30 16.65 22.71
CA ARG A 1008 1.01 17.09 21.50
C ARG A 1008 2.42 16.49 21.42
N ALA A 1009 2.64 15.42 22.16
CA ALA A 1009 3.96 14.86 22.39
C ALA A 1009 4.64 14.42 21.09
N LEU A 1010 3.89 13.82 20.16
CA LEU A 1010 4.44 13.34 18.90
C LEU A 1010 4.79 14.50 17.97
N THR A 1011 3.91 15.51 17.89
CA THR A 1011 4.18 16.72 17.09
C THR A 1011 5.40 17.47 17.64
N ILE A 1012 5.48 17.67 18.95
CA ILE A 1012 6.63 18.35 19.58
C ILE A 1012 7.91 17.56 19.31
N TYR A 1013 7.88 16.24 19.52
CA TYR A 1013 9.06 15.40 19.31
C TYR A 1013 9.52 15.38 17.84
N LEU A 1014 8.62 15.27 16.87
CA LEU A 1014 9.03 15.18 15.46
C LEU A 1014 9.63 16.49 14.92
N TRP A 1015 9.20 17.63 15.45
CA TRP A 1015 9.52 18.92 14.87
C TRP A 1015 10.50 19.77 15.68
N HIS A 1016 10.89 19.35 16.90
CA HIS A 1016 11.77 20.17 17.74
C HIS A 1016 13.11 20.47 17.07
N ASN A 1017 13.78 19.49 16.43
CA ASN A 1017 15.05 19.76 15.74
C ASN A 1017 14.89 20.68 14.53
N ALA A 1018 13.78 20.58 13.79
CA ALA A 1018 13.47 21.54 12.74
C ALA A 1018 13.26 22.96 13.30
N ALA A 1019 12.56 23.08 14.43
CA ALA A 1019 12.36 24.36 15.11
C ALA A 1019 13.69 24.93 15.66
N ILE A 1020 14.58 24.08 16.17
CA ILE A 1020 15.92 24.42 16.64
C ILE A 1020 16.81 24.90 15.48
N ALA A 1021 16.82 24.20 14.35
CA ALA A 1021 17.59 24.60 13.18
C ALA A 1021 17.15 25.99 12.66
N VAL A 1022 15.84 26.24 12.62
CA VAL A 1022 15.29 27.56 12.24
C VAL A 1022 15.55 28.62 13.32
N CYS A 1023 15.60 28.21 14.59
CA CYS A 1023 15.80 29.10 15.72
C CYS A 1023 17.11 29.90 15.62
N PHE A 1024 18.21 29.28 15.23
CA PHE A 1024 19.49 30.01 15.11
C PHE A 1024 19.42 31.12 14.05
N GLY A 1025 18.96 30.80 12.83
CA GLY A 1025 18.86 31.80 11.77
C GLY A 1025 17.79 32.89 12.01
N LEU A 1026 16.73 32.59 12.76
CA LEU A 1026 15.72 33.59 13.14
C LEU A 1026 16.14 34.40 14.37
N GLY A 1027 16.75 33.74 15.35
CA GLY A 1027 17.25 34.34 16.59
C GLY A 1027 18.31 35.42 16.31
N ASP A 1028 19.19 35.16 15.36
CA ASP A 1028 20.22 36.14 14.94
C ASP A 1028 19.57 37.41 14.37
N ARG A 1029 18.49 37.28 13.59
CA ARG A 1029 17.72 38.41 13.05
C ARG A 1029 16.91 39.17 14.11
N LEU A 1030 16.62 38.52 15.22
CA LEU A 1030 15.85 39.08 16.35
C LEU A 1030 16.76 39.56 17.50
N ASP A 1031 18.07 39.62 17.29
CA ASP A 1031 19.05 39.97 18.32
C ASP A 1031 18.97 39.10 19.59
N ALA A 1032 18.57 37.83 19.46
CA ALA A 1032 18.42 36.90 20.58
C ALA A 1032 19.76 36.66 21.32
N TRP A 1033 20.88 36.82 20.62
CA TRP A 1033 22.24 36.75 21.17
C TRP A 1033 22.47 37.70 22.35
N ARG A 1034 21.74 38.82 22.44
CA ARG A 1034 21.83 39.80 23.56
C ARG A 1034 21.44 39.21 24.92
N VAL A 1035 20.64 38.15 24.92
CA VAL A 1035 20.19 37.42 26.13
C VAL A 1035 20.85 36.04 26.22
N GLY A 1036 21.89 35.81 25.40
CA GLY A 1036 22.63 34.55 25.30
C GLY A 1036 21.76 33.38 24.86
N GLN A 1037 22.19 32.16 25.24
CA GLN A 1037 21.51 30.91 24.91
C GLN A 1037 20.05 30.84 25.39
N VAL A 1038 19.68 31.60 26.42
CA VAL A 1038 18.30 31.68 26.92
C VAL A 1038 17.39 32.40 25.90
N GLY A 1039 17.91 33.37 25.16
CA GLY A 1039 17.21 34.05 24.07
C GLY A 1039 16.84 33.07 22.95
N TYR A 1040 17.79 32.24 22.51
CA TYR A 1040 17.54 31.20 21.51
C TYR A 1040 16.56 30.14 22.02
N LEU A 1041 16.66 29.70 23.27
CA LEU A 1041 15.67 28.78 23.84
C LEU A 1041 14.25 29.37 23.78
N ALA A 1042 14.07 30.67 24.06
CA ALA A 1042 12.77 31.33 23.96
C ALA A 1042 12.23 31.32 22.52
N VAL A 1043 13.08 31.61 21.53
CA VAL A 1043 12.73 31.55 20.11
C VAL A 1043 12.33 30.13 19.70
N ALA A 1044 13.12 29.12 20.09
CA ALA A 1044 12.82 27.71 19.81
C ALA A 1044 11.48 27.28 20.41
N LEU A 1045 11.17 27.68 21.65
CA LEU A 1045 9.88 27.37 22.29
C LEU A 1045 8.71 28.03 21.56
N VAL A 1046 8.86 29.28 21.09
CA VAL A 1046 7.83 29.95 20.27
C VAL A 1046 7.61 29.21 18.96
N LEU A 1047 8.68 28.80 18.26
CA LEU A 1047 8.59 28.03 17.02
C LEU A 1047 7.90 26.67 17.24
N ILE A 1048 8.20 25.97 18.34
CA ILE A 1048 7.50 24.72 18.70
C ILE A 1048 6.01 24.98 18.92
N VAL A 1049 5.62 26.08 19.57
CA VAL A 1049 4.21 26.44 19.74
C VAL A 1049 3.54 26.68 18.38
N LEU A 1050 4.19 27.40 17.45
CA LEU A 1050 3.68 27.64 16.10
C LEU A 1050 3.50 26.34 15.31
N VAL A 1051 4.48 25.44 15.38
CA VAL A 1051 4.38 24.10 14.77
C VAL A 1051 3.19 23.33 15.35
N VAL A 1052 3.00 23.35 16.67
CA VAL A 1052 1.86 22.67 17.30
C VAL A 1052 0.52 23.26 16.85
N LEU A 1053 0.44 24.58 16.63
CA LEU A 1053 -0.76 25.20 16.07
C LEU A 1053 -1.01 24.75 14.61
N ALA A 1054 0.05 24.64 13.81
CA ALA A 1054 -0.02 24.25 12.40
C ALA A 1054 -0.34 22.76 12.19
N PHE A 1055 0.28 21.87 12.98
CA PHE A 1055 0.25 20.42 12.75
C PHE A 1055 -0.38 19.61 13.89
N GLY A 1056 -0.57 20.18 15.09
CA GLY A 1056 -1.05 19.45 16.27
C GLY A 1056 -2.48 18.88 16.15
N TRP A 1057 -3.28 19.38 15.21
CA TRP A 1057 -4.61 18.83 14.89
C TRP A 1057 -4.53 17.41 14.29
N ILE A 1058 -3.39 17.03 13.71
CA ILE A 1058 -3.18 15.71 13.11
C ILE A 1058 -3.27 14.61 14.16
N GLU A 1059 -2.74 14.83 15.37
CA GLU A 1059 -2.83 13.87 16.49
C GLU A 1059 -4.29 13.66 16.95
N ASP A 1060 -5.14 14.69 16.82
CA ASP A 1060 -6.55 14.59 17.17
C ASP A 1060 -7.31 13.77 16.13
N VAL A 1061 -7.14 14.07 14.84
CA VAL A 1061 -7.75 13.32 13.72
C VAL A 1061 -7.29 11.86 13.74
N SER A 1062 -5.99 11.63 13.94
CA SER A 1062 -5.37 10.32 14.09
C SER A 1062 -5.94 9.54 15.29
N ALA A 1063 -6.39 10.25 16.33
CA ALA A 1063 -7.06 9.66 17.49
C ALA A 1063 -8.59 9.52 17.34
N ARG A 1064 -9.21 9.89 16.20
CA ARG A 1064 -10.67 10.04 16.00
C ARG A 1064 -11.32 11.07 16.93
N ARG A 1065 -10.60 12.15 17.22
CA ARG A 1065 -11.10 13.29 18.00
C ARG A 1065 -11.34 14.47 17.05
N ARG A 1066 -12.23 15.39 17.45
CA ARG A 1066 -12.41 16.65 16.70
C ARG A 1066 -11.07 17.43 16.72
N PRO A 1067 -10.62 17.98 15.58
CA PRO A 1067 -9.36 18.72 15.51
C PRO A 1067 -9.44 19.96 16.40
N ARG A 1068 -8.38 20.21 17.18
CA ARG A 1068 -8.27 21.39 18.05
C ARG A 1068 -6.92 22.06 17.84
N LEU A 1069 -6.95 23.36 17.53
CA LEU A 1069 -5.75 24.20 17.40
C LEU A 1069 -5.04 24.34 18.75
N VAL A 1070 -5.81 24.57 19.82
CA VAL A 1070 -5.27 24.71 21.18
C VAL A 1070 -5.86 23.60 22.06
N GLY A 1071 -5.00 22.76 22.65
CA GLY A 1071 -5.37 21.52 23.37
C GLY A 1071 -6.08 21.68 24.72
N TRP A 1072 -6.78 22.80 24.94
CA TRP A 1072 -7.41 23.11 26.22
C TRP A 1072 -8.77 22.41 26.27
N ARG A 1073 -8.98 21.56 27.28
CA ARG A 1073 -10.33 21.07 27.58
C ARG A 1073 -11.17 22.25 28.10
N PRO A 1074 -12.39 22.48 27.60
CA PRO A 1074 -13.44 23.02 28.47
C PRO A 1074 -13.70 21.99 29.57
N ALA A 1075 -14.02 22.46 30.78
CA ALA A 1075 -14.32 21.65 31.94
C ALA A 1075 -15.35 20.54 31.64
N ILE A 1076 -15.26 19.46 32.42
CA ILE A 1076 -16.17 18.30 32.45
C ILE A 1076 -17.64 18.79 32.34
N PRO A 1077 -18.52 18.16 31.54
CA PRO A 1077 -19.95 18.39 31.69
C PRO A 1077 -20.33 17.92 33.09
N ALA A 1078 -20.77 18.85 33.95
CA ALA A 1078 -21.38 18.51 35.22
C ALA A 1078 -22.39 17.39 34.96
N ALA A 1079 -22.21 16.27 35.66
CA ALA A 1079 -23.24 15.25 35.76
C ALA A 1079 -24.55 15.95 36.14
N THR A 1080 -25.51 15.94 35.22
CA THR A 1080 -26.95 15.99 35.49
C THR A 1080 -27.38 16.66 36.80
N VAL A 1081 -27.18 17.98 36.92
CA VAL A 1081 -28.08 18.85 37.69
C VAL A 1081 -29.11 19.40 36.72
N ARG A 1082 -29.91 18.51 36.15
CA ARG A 1082 -31.10 18.85 35.37
C ARG A 1082 -32.19 17.80 35.59
N ALA A 1083 -32.39 17.47 36.86
CA ALA A 1083 -33.53 16.73 37.38
C ALA A 1083 -34.14 17.49 38.57
N ARG A 1084 -34.40 18.78 38.38
CA ARG A 1084 -35.37 19.58 39.17
C ARG A 1084 -35.86 20.67 38.23
N ARG A 1085 -37.18 20.76 38.05
CA ARG A 1085 -37.95 21.56 37.06
C ARG A 1085 -38.25 20.84 35.75
N ALA A 1086 -39.12 19.83 35.85
CA ALA A 1086 -40.15 19.63 34.84
C ALA A 1086 -41.38 20.49 35.26
N PRO A 1087 -42.05 21.21 34.34
CA PRO A 1087 -43.39 21.71 34.58
C PRO A 1087 -44.35 20.52 34.57
N VAL A 1088 -45.19 20.41 35.58
CA VAL A 1088 -46.31 19.47 35.62
C VAL A 1088 -47.28 19.81 34.47
N PRO A 1089 -47.74 18.83 33.66
CA PRO A 1089 -48.77 19.07 32.65
C PRO A 1089 -50.09 19.45 33.31
N ALA A 1090 -50.75 20.47 32.78
CA ALA A 1090 -52.11 20.84 33.12
C ALA A 1090 -53.10 19.81 32.56
N SER A 1091 -53.40 18.76 33.32
CA SER A 1091 -54.57 17.90 33.06
C SER A 1091 -54.99 17.15 34.33
N THR A 1092 -55.50 17.89 35.32
CA THR A 1092 -56.50 17.39 36.29
C THR A 1092 -57.04 18.59 37.08
N ARG A 1093 -58.02 19.29 36.49
CA ARG A 1093 -58.90 20.22 37.22
C ARG A 1093 -60.35 19.90 36.87
N GLN A 1094 -60.81 18.79 37.43
CA GLN A 1094 -62.19 18.37 37.72
C GLN A 1094 -61.96 17.18 38.65
N VAL A 1095 -62.13 17.27 39.97
CA VAL A 1095 -63.40 17.34 40.68
C VAL A 1095 -63.09 17.70 42.15
N ARG A 1096 -63.68 18.79 42.67
CA ARG A 1096 -64.19 19.03 44.06
C ARG A 1096 -64.05 20.49 44.50
N ALA A 1097 -65.11 21.25 44.27
CA ALA A 1097 -65.74 22.17 45.24
C ALA A 1097 -67.13 22.48 44.66
N SER A 1098 -68.24 22.51 45.36
CA SER A 1098 -68.56 22.37 46.79
C SER A 1098 -70.09 22.41 46.88
N THR A 1099 -70.69 21.55 47.71
CA THR A 1099 -72.00 21.80 48.34
C THR A 1099 -72.08 20.97 49.62
N ARG A 1100 -71.79 21.60 50.75
CA ARG A 1100 -72.89 22.18 51.54
C ARG A 1100 -72.94 23.67 51.21
N THR A 1101 -74.18 24.13 51.02
CA THR A 1101 -74.71 25.49 50.81
C THR A 1101 -74.25 26.22 49.57
#